data_AF-A0A1J4J826-F1
#
_entry.id   AF-A0A1J4J826-F1
#
_cell.length_a   1.000
_cell.length_b   1.000
_cell.length_c   1.000
_cell.angle_alpha   90.00
_cell.angle_beta   90.00
_cell.angle_gamma   90.00
#
_symmetry.space_group_name_H-M   'P 1'
#
loop_
_entity.id
_entity.type
_entity.pdbx_description
1 polymer ?
#
loop_
_entity_poly.entity_id
_entity_poly.type
_entity_poly.pdbx_seq_one_letter_code
_entity_poly.pdbx_strand_id
1 'polypeptide(L)'
;MDPGNKDNLTTTISPISFGDNPSSLSFNDVNCYNEQGGFNKFNPKEDLNDVTKYKKLLAKYKKKSKISKDEITSLQKQVSYFRIENDRIKTHINSLKEDNHMLQLQLEAGHASHVESETAWTSIKSQNNQLLMANDSLQKQIESQRNEISKYAKERQSIVVLVRNLHDALCQSEVNYSKLLDENQELKKSCKKSNKLFESDNLDFNALTFPYKDLNFASKLITLSRSTQYSGLQKVQTIINETAKEIDGKNSELTEITNELNEIKSEFSKKEENLKKTNDMYSIIFNELKQVELSAHNFEGRLFCDMDHAFRDFMAKHTLDFDFVKRNSNIAYELFSEEIRSQLLSQFNGLSEQLIIAFFIINAELKKQLANANKSLMKADSLRNSLDIFSCKSPEDLPKKIDAVVHKLGKLQTLKKQLVKALDDTKGKLKNAEKENEKLNEQLNSTKSSNNKLKNKIRNLSAELQTTKNDFSNPQNHNPNQFHQNSPINSEDEAKKEAILLLKTQLLQKDGQIQRLTTTLETLKAENSRNAELANGFRQKLELLQHSYQQIKMQQMNDHEKAKKKLKSFQKDREIELNEMNDRIEELTRTLSSNSLENHRKIEQLNALAKKLSISLAESERRGRDLCTDNSRLKIAVQTLQMKIISDQDRMKQERQATEAKAVAQILAVETKMHESHSTEKAKIVGQKQSLIEFVADELGTIYGIDSNDLDDETFKELILRVKIDLRKLNLCSL
;
A
#
# COMPACT_ATOMS: atom_id res chain seq x y z
N MET A 1 -27.17 -5.19 6.04
CA MET A 1 -27.92 -5.99 5.03
C MET A 1 -27.73 -7.43 5.44
N ASP A 2 -28.79 -8.07 5.90
CA ASP A 2 -28.76 -9.49 6.28
C ASP A 2 -29.13 -10.38 5.09
N PRO A 3 -28.38 -11.47 4.85
CA PRO A 3 -28.83 -12.60 4.07
C PRO A 3 -29.47 -13.63 5.02
N GLY A 4 -30.77 -13.51 5.25
CA GLY A 4 -31.53 -14.45 6.09
C GLY A 4 -31.87 -15.77 5.40
N ASN A 5 -32.17 -16.76 6.23
CA ASN A 5 -33.00 -17.96 6.02
C ASN A 5 -32.96 -18.70 4.66
N LYS A 6 -32.51 -19.96 4.69
CA LYS A 6 -32.99 -21.02 3.77
C LYS A 6 -33.33 -22.26 4.58
N ASP A 7 -34.57 -22.70 4.48
CA ASP A 7 -35.13 -23.79 5.26
C ASP A 7 -34.73 -25.18 4.74
N ASN A 8 -34.75 -26.18 5.63
CA ASN A 8 -34.46 -27.57 5.27
C ASN A 8 -35.63 -28.22 4.52
N LEU A 9 -35.37 -28.75 3.32
CA LEU A 9 -36.27 -29.66 2.61
C LEU A 9 -35.57 -31.00 2.32
N THR A 10 -35.55 -31.87 3.33
CA THR A 10 -35.09 -33.27 3.20
C THR A 10 -36.18 -34.12 2.56
N THR A 11 -36.23 -34.17 1.23
CA THR A 11 -37.13 -35.07 0.49
C THR A 11 -36.46 -36.43 0.29
N THR A 12 -36.71 -37.37 1.22
CA THR A 12 -36.28 -38.77 1.07
C THR A 12 -37.12 -39.47 0.00
N ILE A 13 -36.54 -39.75 -1.16
CA ILE A 13 -37.16 -40.57 -2.21
C ILE A 13 -36.71 -42.02 -2.04
N SER A 14 -37.60 -42.87 -1.54
CA SER A 14 -37.39 -44.33 -1.50
C SER A 14 -37.40 -44.92 -2.91
N PRO A 15 -36.53 -45.89 -3.24
CA PRO A 15 -36.53 -46.54 -4.55
C PRO A 15 -37.77 -47.43 -4.70
N ILE A 16 -38.59 -47.18 -5.73
CA ILE A 16 -39.70 -48.06 -6.09
C ILE A 16 -39.13 -49.28 -6.82
N SER A 17 -39.07 -50.41 -6.12
CA SER A 17 -38.74 -51.71 -6.70
C SER A 17 -39.88 -52.20 -7.59
N PHE A 18 -39.71 -52.12 -8.91
CA PHE A 18 -40.54 -52.90 -9.83
C PHE A 18 -40.12 -54.36 -9.74
N GLY A 19 -40.94 -55.18 -9.08
CA GLY A 19 -40.70 -56.62 -8.97
C GLY A 19 -40.97 -57.33 -10.30
N ASP A 20 -39.94 -57.97 -10.86
CA ASP A 20 -40.12 -58.91 -11.97
C ASP A 20 -40.99 -60.09 -11.53
N ASN A 21 -42.09 -60.34 -12.24
CA ASN A 21 -42.96 -61.48 -11.95
C ASN A 21 -43.60 -62.06 -13.23
N PRO A 22 -42.83 -62.76 -14.08
CA PRO A 22 -43.34 -63.41 -15.29
C PRO A 22 -44.02 -64.75 -14.94
N SER A 23 -45.21 -64.71 -14.36
CA SER A 23 -46.01 -65.91 -14.08
C SER A 23 -46.48 -66.60 -15.37
N SER A 24 -45.71 -67.63 -15.78
CA SER A 24 -45.92 -68.38 -17.02
C SER A 24 -47.19 -69.24 -16.99
N LEU A 25 -48.23 -68.82 -17.73
CA LEU A 25 -49.41 -69.66 -18.00
C LEU A 25 -49.09 -70.70 -19.08
N SER A 26 -48.60 -71.86 -18.67
CA SER A 26 -48.40 -73.02 -19.52
C SER A 26 -49.75 -73.68 -19.86
N PHE A 27 -50.20 -73.52 -21.11
CA PHE A 27 -51.39 -74.20 -21.62
C PHE A 27 -51.07 -75.66 -22.01
N ASN A 28 -50.99 -76.53 -21.01
CA ASN A 28 -51.08 -77.98 -21.16
C ASN A 28 -52.28 -78.47 -20.35
N ASP A 29 -53.29 -79.00 -21.03
CA ASP A 29 -53.68 -80.42 -20.90
C ASP A 29 -54.88 -80.73 -21.81
N VAL A 30 -54.70 -81.71 -22.69
CA VAL A 30 -55.76 -82.23 -23.57
C VAL A 30 -56.23 -83.57 -23.01
N ASN A 31 -57.25 -83.51 -22.15
CA ASN A 31 -57.93 -84.72 -21.68
C ASN A 31 -59.02 -85.13 -22.67
N CYS A 32 -58.71 -86.13 -23.50
CA CYS A 32 -59.72 -86.99 -24.11
C CYS A 32 -60.19 -88.02 -23.08
N TYR A 33 -61.49 -88.30 -22.96
CA TYR A 33 -62.00 -89.68 -22.85
C TYR A 33 -63.54 -89.79 -23.01
N ASN A 34 -63.94 -90.80 -23.79
CA ASN A 34 -65.20 -91.55 -23.88
C ASN A 34 -66.60 -90.90 -23.74
N GLU A 35 -67.34 -91.04 -24.86
CA GLU A 35 -68.55 -91.90 -24.97
C GLU A 35 -69.52 -92.07 -23.79
N GLN A 36 -70.72 -91.55 -23.98
CA GLN A 36 -72.00 -92.28 -24.06
C GLN A 36 -73.00 -91.38 -24.81
N GLY A 37 -74.01 -91.83 -25.55
CA GLY A 37 -74.54 -93.18 -25.73
C GLY A 37 -76.05 -93.05 -25.99
N GLY A 38 -76.48 -92.87 -27.25
CA GLY A 38 -77.85 -92.44 -27.55
C GLY A 38 -78.30 -92.69 -29.00
N PHE A 39 -78.69 -93.93 -29.30
CA PHE A 39 -79.29 -94.29 -30.58
C PHE A 39 -80.67 -93.63 -30.75
N ASN A 40 -80.94 -93.07 -31.93
CA ASN A 40 -82.32 -92.94 -32.42
C ASN A 40 -82.40 -92.98 -33.96
N LYS A 41 -83.09 -94.02 -34.46
CA LYS A 41 -83.72 -94.21 -35.78
C LYS A 41 -83.08 -93.53 -37.02
N PHE A 42 -82.37 -94.34 -37.81
CA PHE A 42 -82.00 -94.08 -39.21
C PHE A 42 -83.22 -93.75 -40.09
N ASN A 43 -83.07 -92.84 -41.07
CA ASN A 43 -84.02 -92.66 -42.17
C ASN A 43 -83.29 -92.52 -43.53
N PRO A 44 -83.08 -93.61 -44.31
CA PRO A 44 -82.06 -93.69 -45.37
C PRO A 44 -82.17 -92.77 -46.60
N LYS A 45 -83.08 -91.79 -46.62
CA LYS A 45 -83.24 -90.83 -47.72
C LYS A 45 -83.01 -89.36 -47.33
N GLU A 46 -82.92 -89.04 -46.04
CA GLU A 46 -82.62 -87.68 -45.57
C GLU A 46 -81.13 -87.50 -45.23
N ASP A 47 -80.49 -88.56 -44.71
CA ASP A 47 -79.10 -88.58 -44.25
C ASP A 47 -78.07 -88.08 -45.29
N LEU A 48 -78.23 -88.36 -46.58
CA LEU A 48 -77.27 -87.92 -47.60
C LEU A 48 -77.25 -86.38 -47.75
N ASN A 49 -78.40 -85.74 -47.58
CA ASN A 49 -78.54 -84.29 -47.63
C ASN A 49 -77.98 -83.65 -46.35
N ASP A 50 -78.22 -84.27 -45.19
CA ASP A 50 -77.72 -83.74 -43.91
C ASP A 50 -76.22 -84.00 -43.71
N VAL A 51 -75.67 -85.14 -44.14
CA VAL A 51 -74.22 -85.36 -44.20
C VAL A 51 -73.54 -84.36 -45.15
N THR A 52 -74.18 -83.95 -46.25
CA THR A 52 -73.62 -82.89 -47.11
C THR A 52 -73.82 -81.48 -46.54
N LYS A 53 -74.89 -81.19 -45.79
CA LYS A 53 -75.00 -79.97 -44.97
C LYS A 53 -73.89 -79.92 -43.92
N TYR A 54 -73.67 -80.98 -43.14
CA TYR A 54 -72.61 -81.08 -42.13
C TYR A 54 -71.22 -80.95 -42.75
N LYS A 55 -70.93 -81.58 -43.90
CA LYS A 55 -69.67 -81.38 -44.63
C LYS A 55 -69.48 -79.92 -45.07
N LYS A 56 -70.54 -79.25 -45.57
CA LYS A 56 -70.50 -77.81 -45.92
C LYS A 56 -70.31 -76.92 -44.67
N LEU A 57 -70.93 -77.28 -43.55
CA LEU A 57 -70.79 -76.58 -42.27
C LEU A 57 -69.36 -76.71 -41.72
N LEU A 58 -68.83 -77.94 -41.69
CA LEU A 58 -67.46 -78.24 -41.27
C LEU A 58 -66.43 -77.55 -42.17
N ALA A 59 -66.67 -77.45 -43.48
CA ALA A 59 -65.84 -76.67 -44.40
C ALA A 59 -65.89 -75.16 -44.09
N LYS A 60 -67.07 -74.59 -43.81
CA LYS A 60 -67.20 -73.19 -43.35
C LYS A 60 -66.45 -72.97 -42.03
N TYR A 61 -66.61 -73.85 -41.03
CA TYR A 61 -65.91 -73.75 -39.75
C TYR A 61 -64.39 -73.92 -39.90
N LYS A 62 -63.89 -74.86 -40.72
CA LYS A 62 -62.47 -74.97 -41.03
C LYS A 62 -61.92 -73.73 -41.75
N LYS A 63 -62.66 -73.13 -42.68
CA LYS A 63 -62.26 -71.87 -43.33
C LYS A 63 -62.23 -70.70 -42.33
N LYS A 64 -63.25 -70.58 -41.47
CA LYS A 64 -63.31 -69.50 -40.46
C LYS A 64 -62.23 -69.67 -39.38
N SER A 65 -62.01 -70.90 -38.91
CA SER A 65 -60.93 -71.27 -38.00
C SER A 65 -59.55 -70.99 -38.58
N LYS A 66 -59.32 -71.27 -39.88
CA LYS A 66 -58.07 -70.88 -40.55
C LYS A 66 -57.91 -69.36 -40.56
N ILE A 67 -58.92 -68.61 -41.00
CA ILE A 67 -58.86 -67.13 -41.03
C ILE A 67 -58.51 -66.58 -39.64
N SER A 68 -59.21 -67.01 -38.58
CA SER A 68 -58.91 -66.54 -37.23
C SER A 68 -57.56 -67.02 -36.69
N LYS A 69 -57.02 -68.16 -37.14
CA LYS A 69 -55.65 -68.57 -36.82
C LYS A 69 -54.60 -67.72 -37.55
N ASP A 70 -54.86 -67.35 -38.80
CA ASP A 70 -54.01 -66.45 -39.59
C ASP A 70 -54.05 -65.02 -39.00
N GLU A 71 -55.23 -64.54 -38.56
CA GLU A 71 -55.41 -63.28 -37.81
C GLU A 71 -54.66 -63.28 -36.46
N ILE A 72 -54.81 -64.33 -35.64
CA ILE A 72 -54.07 -64.49 -34.38
C ILE A 72 -52.56 -64.48 -34.63
N THR A 73 -52.09 -65.17 -35.67
CA THR A 73 -50.66 -65.19 -36.05
C THR A 73 -50.17 -63.80 -36.48
N SER A 74 -51.01 -63.01 -37.15
CA SER A 74 -50.72 -61.62 -37.51
C SER A 74 -50.62 -60.72 -36.28
N LEU A 75 -51.60 -60.79 -35.38
CA LEU A 75 -51.63 -60.02 -34.13
C LEU A 75 -50.46 -60.40 -33.21
N GLN A 76 -50.09 -61.68 -33.12
CA GLN A 76 -48.90 -62.13 -32.39
C GLN A 76 -47.60 -61.51 -32.94
N LYS A 77 -47.44 -61.44 -34.26
CA LYS A 77 -46.32 -60.72 -34.88
C LYS A 77 -46.35 -59.23 -34.53
N GLN A 78 -47.51 -58.59 -34.59
CA GLN A 78 -47.66 -57.17 -34.29
C GLN A 78 -47.35 -56.85 -32.81
N VAL A 79 -47.79 -57.69 -31.87
CA VAL A 79 -47.41 -57.61 -30.45
C VAL A 79 -45.90 -57.83 -30.25
N SER A 80 -45.28 -58.78 -30.97
CA SER A 80 -43.83 -58.98 -30.88
C SER A 80 -43.03 -57.77 -31.39
N TYR A 81 -43.51 -57.12 -32.46
CA TYR A 81 -42.94 -55.88 -32.98
C TYR A 81 -43.05 -54.73 -31.97
N PHE A 82 -44.25 -54.49 -31.42
CA PHE A 82 -44.44 -53.45 -30.41
C PHE A 82 -43.64 -53.70 -29.12
N ARG A 83 -43.38 -54.97 -28.75
CA ARG A 83 -42.52 -55.31 -27.62
C ARG A 83 -41.06 -54.89 -27.89
N ILE A 84 -40.51 -55.27 -29.04
CA ILE A 84 -39.15 -54.88 -29.47
C ILE A 84 -39.00 -53.35 -29.53
N GLU A 85 -40.02 -52.65 -30.05
CA GLU A 85 -39.97 -51.18 -30.15
C GLU A 85 -40.12 -50.48 -28.79
N ASN A 86 -40.93 -51.02 -27.87
CA ASN A 86 -41.01 -50.52 -26.50
C ASN A 86 -39.69 -50.76 -25.73
N ASP A 87 -39.05 -51.93 -25.91
CA ASP A 87 -37.74 -52.23 -25.33
C ASP A 87 -36.66 -51.27 -25.88
N ARG A 88 -36.67 -50.95 -27.19
CA ARG A 88 -35.83 -49.90 -27.80
C ARG A 88 -36.07 -48.53 -27.16
N ILE A 89 -37.32 -48.07 -27.11
CA ILE A 89 -37.69 -46.79 -26.50
C ILE A 89 -37.21 -46.73 -25.03
N LYS A 90 -37.38 -47.82 -24.27
CA LYS A 90 -36.92 -47.94 -22.89
C LYS A 90 -35.39 -47.84 -22.77
N THR A 91 -34.62 -48.47 -23.66
CA THR A 91 -33.15 -48.29 -23.69
C THR A 91 -32.74 -46.87 -24.06
N HIS A 92 -33.43 -46.21 -24.98
CA HIS A 92 -33.13 -44.83 -25.35
C HIS A 92 -33.48 -43.82 -24.23
N ILE A 93 -34.59 -44.02 -23.52
CA ILE A 93 -34.94 -43.24 -22.32
C ILE A 93 -33.89 -43.40 -21.21
N ASN A 94 -33.31 -44.59 -21.05
CA ASN A 94 -32.24 -44.80 -20.06
C ASN A 94 -30.94 -44.08 -20.49
N SER A 95 -30.53 -44.19 -21.74
CA SER A 95 -29.39 -43.42 -22.29
C SER A 95 -29.57 -41.92 -22.06
N LEU A 96 -30.74 -41.36 -22.40
CA LEU A 96 -31.03 -39.93 -22.21
C LEU A 96 -31.05 -39.51 -20.73
N LYS A 97 -31.33 -40.42 -19.78
CA LYS A 97 -31.19 -40.15 -18.34
C LYS A 97 -29.74 -40.14 -17.89
N GLU A 98 -28.92 -41.06 -18.41
CA GLU A 98 -27.48 -41.12 -18.15
C GLU A 98 -26.78 -39.87 -18.73
N ASP A 99 -27.10 -39.49 -19.97
CA ASP A 99 -26.64 -38.24 -20.61
C ASP A 99 -27.00 -37.00 -19.78
N ASN A 100 -28.26 -36.90 -19.33
CA ASN A 100 -28.74 -35.75 -18.55
C ASN A 100 -28.11 -35.70 -17.14
N HIS A 101 -27.86 -36.85 -16.51
CA HIS A 101 -27.11 -36.92 -15.25
C HIS A 101 -25.64 -36.51 -15.43
N MET A 102 -25.00 -36.94 -16.52
CA MET A 102 -23.63 -36.51 -16.87
C MET A 102 -23.54 -35.01 -17.15
N LEU A 103 -24.53 -34.44 -17.85
CA LEU A 103 -24.62 -32.99 -18.05
C LEU A 103 -24.79 -32.24 -16.72
N GLN A 104 -25.61 -32.76 -15.80
CA GLN A 104 -25.75 -32.15 -14.48
C GLN A 104 -24.45 -32.22 -13.66
N LEU A 105 -23.73 -33.35 -13.68
CA LEU A 105 -22.40 -33.48 -13.04
C LEU A 105 -21.36 -32.51 -13.66
N GLN A 106 -21.40 -32.30 -14.97
CA GLN A 106 -20.54 -31.29 -15.64
C GLN A 106 -20.91 -29.86 -15.22
N LEU A 107 -22.19 -29.57 -15.05
CA LEU A 107 -22.69 -28.25 -14.64
C LEU A 107 -22.34 -27.96 -13.16
N GLU A 108 -22.45 -28.95 -12.28
CA GLU A 108 -22.00 -28.87 -10.88
C GLU A 108 -20.47 -28.69 -10.78
N ALA A 109 -19.69 -29.41 -11.59
CA ALA A 109 -18.24 -29.22 -11.68
C ALA A 109 -17.86 -27.82 -12.23
N GLY A 110 -18.62 -27.31 -13.21
CA GLY A 110 -18.48 -25.95 -13.73
C GLY A 110 -18.74 -24.88 -12.67
N HIS A 111 -19.79 -25.05 -11.85
CA HIS A 111 -20.07 -24.15 -10.73
C HIS A 111 -18.97 -24.20 -9.66
N ALA A 112 -18.46 -25.38 -9.31
CA ALA A 112 -17.34 -25.50 -8.36
C ALA A 112 -16.09 -24.74 -8.87
N SER A 113 -15.72 -24.96 -10.14
CA SER A 113 -14.59 -24.28 -10.79
C SER A 113 -14.77 -22.75 -10.86
N HIS A 114 -15.99 -22.26 -11.09
CA HIS A 114 -16.30 -20.83 -11.02
C HIS A 114 -16.06 -20.26 -9.61
N VAL A 115 -16.55 -20.93 -8.56
CA VAL A 115 -16.38 -20.48 -7.17
C VAL A 115 -14.91 -20.51 -6.73
N GLU A 116 -14.15 -21.53 -7.15
CA GLU A 116 -12.69 -21.58 -6.94
C GLU A 116 -11.98 -20.42 -7.68
N SER A 117 -12.38 -20.13 -8.92
CA SER A 117 -11.82 -19.01 -9.70
C SER A 117 -12.15 -17.64 -9.10
N GLU A 118 -13.36 -17.45 -8.59
CA GLU A 118 -13.82 -16.21 -7.97
C GLU A 118 -13.18 -15.96 -6.59
N THR A 119 -12.99 -17.03 -5.80
CA THR A 119 -12.23 -16.96 -4.54
C THR A 119 -10.72 -16.72 -4.77
N ALA A 120 -10.14 -17.30 -5.82
CA ALA A 120 -8.78 -16.96 -6.24
C ALA A 120 -8.65 -15.49 -6.69
N TRP A 121 -9.59 -14.98 -7.51
CA TRP A 121 -9.58 -13.60 -7.98
C TRP A 121 -9.76 -12.59 -6.84
N THR A 122 -10.69 -12.83 -5.91
CA THR A 122 -10.88 -11.95 -4.73
C THR A 122 -9.66 -11.94 -3.81
N SER A 123 -8.97 -13.07 -3.65
CA SER A 123 -7.69 -13.16 -2.94
C SER A 123 -6.59 -12.31 -3.61
N ILE A 124 -6.39 -12.48 -4.93
CA ILE A 124 -5.41 -11.69 -5.72
C ILE A 124 -5.74 -10.19 -5.67
N LYS A 125 -7.02 -9.82 -5.75
CA LYS A 125 -7.47 -8.43 -5.63
C LYS A 125 -7.17 -7.84 -4.25
N SER A 126 -7.36 -8.62 -3.17
CA SER A 126 -6.98 -8.22 -1.82
C SER A 126 -5.46 -8.00 -1.68
N GLN A 127 -4.65 -8.92 -2.22
CA GLN A 127 -3.19 -8.80 -2.23
C GLN A 127 -2.72 -7.57 -3.03
N ASN A 128 -3.31 -7.31 -4.20
CA ASN A 128 -2.98 -6.14 -5.02
C ASN A 128 -3.31 -4.82 -4.30
N ASN A 129 -4.47 -4.75 -3.62
CA ASN A 129 -4.82 -3.59 -2.78
C ASN A 129 -3.81 -3.38 -1.64
N GLN A 130 -3.31 -4.44 -0.99
CA GLN A 130 -2.27 -4.34 0.03
C GLN A 130 -0.94 -3.81 -0.55
N LEU A 131 -0.55 -4.26 -1.74
CA LEU A 131 0.63 -3.77 -2.44
C LEU A 131 0.50 -2.30 -2.85
N LEU A 132 -0.67 -1.86 -3.30
CA LEU A 132 -0.95 -0.46 -3.59
C LEU A 132 -0.82 0.42 -2.33
N MET A 133 -1.42 0.01 -1.21
CA MET A 133 -1.29 0.74 0.07
C MET A 133 0.15 0.78 0.59
N ALA A 134 0.92 -0.29 0.39
CA ALA A 134 2.35 -0.31 0.72
C ALA A 134 3.17 0.64 -0.16
N ASN A 135 2.87 0.68 -1.47
CA ASN A 135 3.51 1.59 -2.42
C ASN A 135 3.21 3.06 -2.10
N ASP A 136 1.95 3.39 -1.80
CA ASP A 136 1.54 4.72 -1.32
C ASP A 136 2.27 5.16 -0.04
N SER A 137 2.53 4.21 0.87
CA SER A 137 3.30 4.46 2.10
C SER A 137 4.77 4.76 1.79
N LEU A 138 5.39 4.00 0.88
CA LEU A 138 6.76 4.24 0.41
C LEU A 138 6.87 5.57 -0.35
N GLN A 139 5.91 5.90 -1.21
CA GLN A 139 5.82 7.18 -1.92
C GLN A 139 5.81 8.36 -0.94
N LYS A 140 5.01 8.28 0.14
CA LYS A 140 4.95 9.29 1.22
C LYS A 140 6.27 9.37 2.00
N GLN A 141 6.92 8.24 2.28
CA GLN A 141 8.21 8.21 2.95
C GLN A 141 9.33 8.85 2.09
N ILE A 142 9.38 8.54 0.81
CA ILE A 142 10.31 9.14 -0.16
C ILE A 142 10.11 10.66 -0.23
N GLU A 143 8.85 11.12 -0.26
CA GLU A 143 8.56 12.55 -0.31
C GLU A 143 8.89 13.26 1.02
N SER A 144 8.71 12.61 2.17
CA SER A 144 9.22 13.12 3.46
C SER A 144 10.75 13.29 3.44
N GLN A 145 11.48 12.28 2.95
CA GLN A 145 12.94 12.32 2.85
C GLN A 145 13.43 13.40 1.86
N ARG A 146 12.73 13.60 0.74
CA ARG A 146 13.01 14.72 -0.19
C ARG A 146 12.84 16.08 0.48
N ASN A 147 11.81 16.25 1.31
CA ASN A 147 11.58 17.49 2.04
C ASN A 147 12.64 17.72 3.14
N GLU A 148 13.08 16.67 3.84
CA GLU A 148 14.22 16.74 4.77
C GLU A 148 15.53 17.11 4.05
N ILE A 149 15.85 16.46 2.93
CA ILE A 149 17.04 16.77 2.11
C ILE A 149 16.97 18.21 1.58
N SER A 150 15.81 18.68 1.14
CA SER A 150 15.58 20.07 0.70
C SER A 150 15.79 21.07 1.85
N LYS A 151 15.35 20.74 3.06
CA LYS A 151 15.62 21.53 4.27
C LYS A 151 17.13 21.58 4.58
N TYR A 152 17.80 20.43 4.65
CA TYR A 152 19.24 20.37 4.91
C TYR A 152 20.07 21.07 3.83
N ALA A 153 19.63 21.06 2.56
CA ALA A 153 20.26 21.81 1.49
C ALA A 153 20.16 23.34 1.70
N LYS A 154 19.00 23.83 2.16
CA LYS A 154 18.80 25.25 2.51
C LYS A 154 19.62 25.65 3.74
N GLU A 155 19.65 24.81 4.78
CA GLU A 155 20.47 25.04 5.98
C GLU A 155 21.97 25.07 5.64
N ARG A 156 22.45 24.11 4.84
CA ARG A 156 23.82 24.12 4.30
C ARG A 156 24.12 25.40 3.50
N GLN A 157 23.20 25.85 2.65
CA GLN A 157 23.39 27.08 1.88
C GLN A 157 23.47 28.32 2.79
N SER A 158 22.65 28.38 3.84
CA SER A 158 22.72 29.42 4.86
C SER A 158 24.06 29.45 5.58
N ILE A 159 24.59 28.27 5.96
CA ILE A 159 25.93 28.13 6.57
C ILE A 159 27.03 28.59 5.60
N VAL A 160 26.94 28.26 4.31
CA VAL A 160 27.89 28.73 3.29
C VAL A 160 27.88 30.25 3.14
N VAL A 161 26.70 30.88 3.19
CA VAL A 161 26.59 32.36 3.19
C VAL A 161 27.18 32.95 4.47
N LEU A 162 26.92 32.36 5.64
CA LEU A 162 27.48 32.84 6.91
C LEU A 162 29.02 32.74 6.93
N VAL A 163 29.59 31.63 6.46
CA VAL A 163 31.04 31.44 6.34
C VAL A 163 31.65 32.46 5.37
N ARG A 164 30.96 32.79 4.27
CA ARG A 164 31.40 33.84 3.35
C ARG A 164 31.42 35.22 4.03
N ASN A 165 30.33 35.60 4.69
CA ASN A 165 30.23 36.88 5.39
C ASN A 165 31.30 37.02 6.50
N LEU A 166 31.63 35.92 7.20
CA LEU A 166 32.72 35.89 8.19
C LEU A 166 34.10 36.07 7.55
N HIS A 167 34.34 35.45 6.38
CA HIS A 167 35.59 35.64 5.62
C HIS A 167 35.72 37.07 5.09
N ASP A 168 34.66 37.62 4.50
CA ASP A 168 34.64 38.98 3.96
C ASP A 168 34.87 40.02 5.09
N ALA A 169 34.27 39.81 6.27
CA ALA A 169 34.50 40.63 7.46
C ALA A 169 35.92 40.49 8.03
N LEU A 170 36.51 39.29 8.00
CA LEU A 170 37.91 39.08 8.41
C LEU A 170 38.86 39.86 7.50
N CYS A 171 38.73 39.72 6.17
CA CYS A 171 39.51 40.46 5.18
C CYS A 171 39.36 41.98 5.37
N GLN A 172 38.15 42.47 5.65
CA GLN A 172 37.92 43.89 5.93
C GLN A 172 38.61 44.35 7.24
N SER A 173 38.67 43.49 8.26
CA SER A 173 39.40 43.76 9.50
C SER A 173 40.92 43.80 9.31
N GLU A 174 41.47 42.93 8.46
CA GLU A 174 42.91 42.90 8.11
C GLU A 174 43.33 44.15 7.34
N VAL A 175 42.49 44.60 6.39
CA VAL A 175 42.68 45.88 5.67
C VAL A 175 42.63 47.07 6.63
N ASN A 176 41.68 47.09 7.58
CA ASN A 176 41.60 48.17 8.57
C ASN A 176 42.77 48.15 9.56
N TYR A 177 43.24 46.96 9.98
CA TYR A 177 44.43 46.83 10.82
C TYR A 177 45.69 47.34 10.09
N SER A 178 45.81 47.05 8.80
CA SER A 178 46.92 47.53 7.96
C SER A 178 46.93 49.07 7.87
N LYS A 179 45.77 49.70 7.62
CA LYS A 179 45.62 51.16 7.63
C LYS A 179 46.02 51.77 8.98
N LEU A 180 45.51 51.22 10.09
CA LEU A 180 45.84 51.68 11.44
C LEU A 180 47.33 51.52 11.76
N LEU A 181 48.00 50.49 11.23
CA LEU A 181 49.44 50.31 11.35
C LEU A 181 50.22 51.39 10.60
N ASP A 182 49.79 51.76 9.38
CA ASP A 182 50.39 52.82 8.58
C ASP A 182 50.14 54.21 9.20
N GLU A 183 48.92 54.52 9.63
CA GLU A 183 48.58 55.75 10.38
C GLU A 183 49.42 55.88 11.66
N ASN A 184 49.64 54.78 12.40
CA ASN A 184 50.49 54.77 13.59
C ASN A 184 51.96 55.06 13.25
N GLN A 185 52.45 54.57 12.10
CA GLN A 185 53.77 54.93 11.57
C GLN A 185 53.85 56.40 11.13
N GLU A 186 52.79 56.95 10.54
CA GLU A 186 52.72 58.36 10.14
C GLU A 186 52.70 59.30 11.36
N LEU A 187 51.88 59.01 12.37
CA LEU A 187 51.87 59.75 13.64
C LEU A 187 53.24 59.72 14.32
N LYS A 188 53.94 58.57 14.31
CA LYS A 188 55.34 58.45 14.79
C LYS A 188 56.36 59.25 13.96
N LYS A 189 56.08 59.59 12.70
CA LYS A 189 56.88 60.52 11.88
C LYS A 189 56.50 61.98 12.19
N SER A 190 55.23 62.27 12.42
CA SER A 190 54.70 63.63 12.63
C SER A 190 54.98 64.19 14.04
N CYS A 191 54.85 63.39 15.10
CA CYS A 191 55.24 63.80 16.46
C CYS A 191 56.73 64.14 16.60
N LYS A 192 57.59 63.69 15.67
CA LYS A 192 59.01 64.10 15.60
C LYS A 192 59.22 65.47 14.95
N LYS A 193 58.19 66.08 14.36
CA LYS A 193 58.25 67.37 13.66
C LYS A 193 57.59 68.54 14.41
N SER A 194 56.65 68.29 15.33
CA SER A 194 55.80 69.33 15.93
C SER A 194 56.44 70.17 17.05
N ASN A 195 57.65 69.84 17.53
CA ASN A 195 58.32 70.56 18.63
C ASN A 195 58.92 71.93 18.24
N LYS A 196 58.31 72.67 17.30
CA LYS A 196 58.80 73.96 16.77
C LYS A 196 57.69 74.94 16.33
N LEU A 197 56.49 74.85 16.91
CA LEU A 197 55.29 75.49 16.36
C LEU A 197 54.61 76.55 17.23
N PHE A 198 55.32 77.12 18.22
CA PHE A 198 54.81 78.21 19.07
C PHE A 198 55.91 79.23 19.42
N GLU A 199 56.16 80.20 18.54
CA GLU A 199 57.00 81.38 18.79
C GLU A 199 56.64 82.50 17.78
N SER A 200 56.21 83.68 18.27
CA SER A 200 56.01 84.96 17.53
C SER A 200 54.92 84.99 16.41
N ASP A 201 54.29 86.12 16.03
CA ASP A 201 54.14 87.43 16.70
C ASP A 201 52.96 88.28 16.13
N ASN A 202 52.61 89.34 16.87
CA ASN A 202 52.04 90.65 16.47
C ASN A 202 51.26 90.86 15.14
N LEU A 203 50.08 91.51 15.22
CA LEU A 203 49.20 91.87 14.10
C LEU A 203 49.42 93.30 13.55
N ASP A 204 49.60 93.44 12.23
CA ASP A 204 49.54 94.72 11.50
C ASP A 204 48.15 94.97 10.89
N PHE A 205 47.58 96.14 11.17
CA PHE A 205 46.26 96.54 10.66
C PHE A 205 46.23 96.90 9.17
N ASN A 206 47.37 97.12 8.52
CA ASN A 206 47.42 97.31 7.06
C ASN A 206 47.21 95.99 6.28
N ALA A 207 47.40 94.85 6.95
CA ALA A 207 47.20 93.51 6.38
C ALA A 207 45.75 92.98 6.54
N LEU A 208 44.82 93.75 7.13
CA LEU A 208 43.45 93.29 7.36
C LEU A 208 42.68 93.06 6.04
N THR A 209 42.39 91.79 5.74
CA THR A 209 41.46 91.37 4.68
C THR A 209 40.07 91.15 5.28
N PHE A 210 39.07 91.91 4.82
CA PHE A 210 37.69 91.74 5.28
C PHE A 210 37.03 90.55 4.55
N PRO A 211 36.51 89.52 5.26
CA PRO A 211 36.11 88.24 4.67
C PRO A 211 34.69 88.24 4.04
N TYR A 212 34.23 89.37 3.52
CA TYR A 212 32.90 89.49 2.90
C TYR A 212 32.94 89.09 1.42
N LYS A 213 31.97 88.27 0.99
CA LYS A 213 31.86 87.80 -0.41
C LYS A 213 31.28 88.84 -1.36
N ASP A 214 30.52 89.82 -0.85
CA ASP A 214 30.08 90.97 -1.63
C ASP A 214 31.27 91.92 -1.84
N LEU A 215 31.70 92.06 -3.09
CA LEU A 215 32.84 92.88 -3.50
C LEU A 215 32.58 94.39 -3.32
N ASN A 216 31.33 94.84 -3.40
CA ASN A 216 30.94 96.24 -3.20
C ASN A 216 30.99 96.58 -1.71
N PHE A 217 30.47 95.70 -0.84
CA PHE A 217 30.56 95.86 0.60
C PHE A 217 32.01 95.75 1.11
N ALA A 218 32.76 94.74 0.65
CA ALA A 218 34.16 94.56 1.03
C ALA A 218 35.03 95.76 0.62
N SER A 219 34.87 96.28 -0.60
CA SER A 219 35.63 97.47 -1.06
C SER A 219 35.26 98.74 -0.29
N LYS A 220 33.99 98.89 0.14
CA LYS A 220 33.54 99.96 1.03
C LYS A 220 34.26 99.93 2.39
N LEU A 221 34.38 98.74 3.01
CA LEU A 221 35.11 98.58 4.27
C LEU A 221 36.62 98.77 4.12
N ILE A 222 37.23 98.30 3.02
CA ILE A 222 38.65 98.56 2.70
C ILE A 222 38.91 100.07 2.52
N THR A 223 37.96 100.80 1.95
CA THR A 223 38.06 102.26 1.80
C THR A 223 37.97 102.96 3.16
N LEU A 224 37.07 102.51 4.06
CA LEU A 224 36.96 103.01 5.43
C LEU A 224 38.23 102.73 6.26
N SER A 225 38.81 101.53 6.17
CA SER A 225 40.03 101.20 6.91
C SER A 225 41.25 102.00 6.43
N ARG A 226 41.31 102.34 5.13
CA ARG A 226 42.41 103.12 4.52
C ARG A 226 42.23 104.63 4.59
N SER A 227 41.04 105.15 4.89
CA SER A 227 40.80 106.59 5.06
C SER A 227 41.74 107.20 6.11
N THR A 228 42.29 108.39 5.83
CA THR A 228 43.14 109.15 6.78
C THR A 228 42.34 110.07 7.70
N GLN A 229 41.02 110.18 7.50
CA GLN A 229 40.16 111.15 8.21
C GLN A 229 39.69 110.68 9.61
N TYR A 230 39.94 109.41 9.97
CA TYR A 230 39.48 108.79 11.21
C TYR A 230 40.65 108.22 12.00
N SER A 231 40.63 108.37 13.33
CA SER A 231 41.57 107.69 14.22
C SER A 231 41.32 106.18 14.23
N GLY A 232 42.30 105.37 14.68
CA GLY A 232 42.20 103.90 14.64
C GLY A 232 40.93 103.34 15.28
N LEU A 233 40.50 103.90 16.42
CA LEU A 233 39.27 103.49 17.11
C LEU A 233 38.00 103.93 16.36
N GLN A 234 38.01 105.13 15.75
CA GLN A 234 36.91 105.63 14.94
C GLN A 234 36.72 104.78 13.66
N LYS A 235 37.81 104.35 13.01
CA LYS A 235 37.75 103.42 11.87
C LYS A 235 37.02 102.14 12.24
N VAL A 236 37.39 101.53 13.36
CA VAL A 236 36.75 100.31 13.88
C VAL A 236 35.27 100.56 14.14
N GLN A 237 34.89 101.67 14.77
CA GLN A 237 33.48 101.99 15.02
C GLN A 237 32.67 102.19 13.72
N THR A 238 33.21 102.91 12.72
CA THR A 238 32.50 103.12 11.44
C THR A 238 32.38 101.81 10.64
N ILE A 239 33.40 100.96 10.68
CA ILE A 239 33.36 99.60 10.08
C ILE A 239 32.29 98.73 10.78
N ILE A 240 32.20 98.79 12.12
CA ILE A 240 31.16 98.09 12.90
C ILE A 240 29.76 98.61 12.53
N ASN A 241 29.56 99.93 12.48
CA ASN A 241 28.25 100.52 12.17
C ASN A 241 27.77 100.15 10.75
N GLU A 242 28.66 100.20 9.76
CA GLU A 242 28.30 99.83 8.37
C GLU A 242 28.08 98.31 8.23
N THR A 243 28.78 97.49 9.02
CA THR A 243 28.54 96.04 9.12
C THR A 243 27.21 95.72 9.78
N ALA A 244 26.84 96.42 10.86
CA ALA A 244 25.54 96.24 11.50
C ALA A 244 24.38 96.55 10.54
N LYS A 245 24.50 97.64 9.76
CA LYS A 245 23.51 98.02 8.76
C LYS A 245 23.32 96.98 7.64
N GLU A 246 24.41 96.38 7.17
CA GLU A 246 24.35 95.30 6.17
C GLU A 246 23.70 94.04 6.78
N ILE A 247 24.02 93.71 8.04
CA ILE A 247 23.39 92.63 8.80
C ILE A 247 21.88 92.86 8.95
N ASP A 248 21.43 94.06 9.29
CA ASP A 248 19.99 94.38 9.43
C ASP A 248 19.23 94.26 8.10
N GLY A 249 19.86 94.67 6.98
CA GLY A 249 19.34 94.42 5.63
C GLY A 249 19.19 92.94 5.33
N LYS A 250 20.22 92.14 5.61
CA LYS A 250 20.19 90.69 5.40
C LYS A 250 19.25 89.95 6.36
N ASN A 251 19.04 90.44 7.57
CA ASN A 251 18.03 89.92 8.48
C ASN A 251 16.60 90.10 7.90
N SER A 252 16.35 91.19 7.20
CA SER A 252 15.05 91.44 6.53
C SER A 252 14.80 90.45 5.40
N GLU A 253 15.77 90.25 4.49
CA GLU A 253 15.72 89.20 3.46
C GLU A 253 15.50 87.81 4.07
N LEU A 254 16.17 87.50 5.19
CA LEU A 254 16.03 86.22 5.90
C LEU A 254 14.62 86.04 6.48
N THR A 255 13.95 87.11 6.93
CA THR A 255 12.54 87.01 7.37
C THR A 255 11.56 86.77 6.24
N GLU A 256 11.77 87.35 5.06
CA GLU A 256 10.94 87.07 3.87
C GLU A 256 11.09 85.60 3.43
N ILE A 257 12.33 85.12 3.26
CA ILE A 257 12.63 83.71 2.94
C ILE A 257 12.06 82.76 4.01
N THR A 258 12.08 83.15 5.29
CA THR A 258 11.50 82.34 6.38
C THR A 258 9.98 82.21 6.24
N ASN A 259 9.28 83.26 5.76
CA ASN A 259 7.84 83.22 5.53
C ASN A 259 7.49 82.32 4.34
N GLU A 260 8.18 82.45 3.20
CA GLU A 260 8.01 81.55 2.04
C GLU A 260 8.23 80.08 2.43
N LEU A 261 9.29 79.80 3.20
CA LEU A 261 9.62 78.45 3.68
C LEU A 261 8.52 77.90 4.62
N ASN A 262 7.83 78.76 5.37
CA ASN A 262 6.68 78.38 6.19
C ASN A 262 5.39 78.13 5.36
N GLU A 263 5.18 78.85 4.26
CA GLU A 263 4.10 78.52 3.31
C GLU A 263 4.36 77.19 2.60
N ILE A 264 5.60 76.94 2.15
CA ILE A 264 6.00 75.65 1.55
C ILE A 264 5.83 74.50 2.55
N LYS A 265 6.13 74.68 3.84
CA LYS A 265 5.82 73.70 4.90
C LYS A 265 4.31 73.47 5.06
N SER A 266 3.49 74.51 4.93
CA SER A 266 2.02 74.41 4.98
C SER A 266 1.48 73.58 3.80
N GLU A 267 2.00 73.78 2.60
CA GLU A 267 1.69 72.92 1.44
C GLU A 267 2.18 71.48 1.61
N PHE A 268 3.40 71.30 2.15
CA PHE A 268 3.96 69.98 2.39
C PHE A 268 3.12 69.19 3.40
N SER A 269 2.69 69.84 4.48
CA SER A 269 1.78 69.27 5.49
C SER A 269 0.44 68.83 4.87
N LYS A 270 -0.16 69.63 3.98
CA LYS A 270 -1.37 69.24 3.23
C LYS A 270 -1.14 68.04 2.30
N LYS A 271 0.04 67.96 1.65
CA LYS A 271 0.43 66.79 0.84
C LYS A 271 0.62 65.55 1.71
N GLU A 272 1.25 65.68 2.88
CA GLU A 272 1.45 64.60 3.84
C GLU A 272 0.12 64.10 4.44
N GLU A 273 -0.81 65.00 4.76
CA GLU A 273 -2.16 64.65 5.21
C GLU A 273 -2.94 63.88 4.13
N ASN A 274 -2.82 64.28 2.86
CA ASN A 274 -3.46 63.56 1.75
C ASN A 274 -2.78 62.22 1.47
N LEU A 275 -1.45 62.14 1.53
CA LEU A 275 -0.70 60.89 1.38
C LEU A 275 -1.04 59.92 2.52
N LYS A 276 -1.25 60.43 3.74
CA LYS A 276 -1.78 59.67 4.87
C LYS A 276 -3.20 59.15 4.59
N LYS A 277 -4.14 59.97 4.11
CA LYS A 277 -5.49 59.51 3.72
C LYS A 277 -5.45 58.39 2.67
N THR A 278 -4.55 58.50 1.68
CA THR A 278 -4.34 57.45 0.68
C THR A 278 -3.75 56.18 1.30
N ASN A 279 -2.81 56.30 2.24
CA ASN A 279 -2.24 55.16 2.97
C ASN A 279 -3.25 54.51 3.94
N ASP A 280 -4.13 55.29 4.56
CA ASP A 280 -5.25 54.81 5.38
C ASP A 280 -6.26 54.07 4.49
N MET A 281 -6.58 54.58 3.30
CA MET A 281 -7.40 53.88 2.29
C MET A 281 -6.76 52.56 1.84
N TYR A 282 -5.46 52.53 1.51
CA TYR A 282 -4.76 51.29 1.19
C TYR A 282 -4.72 50.33 2.39
N SER A 283 -4.62 50.84 3.62
CA SER A 283 -4.67 50.03 4.84
C SER A 283 -6.05 49.44 5.09
N ILE A 284 -7.13 50.16 4.76
CA ILE A 284 -8.51 49.64 4.78
C ILE A 284 -8.66 48.53 3.74
N ILE A 285 -8.28 48.78 2.48
CA ILE A 285 -8.36 47.78 1.39
C ILE A 285 -7.52 46.53 1.73
N PHE A 286 -6.30 46.72 2.25
CA PHE A 286 -5.45 45.61 2.68
C PHE A 286 -6.05 44.85 3.87
N ASN A 287 -6.66 45.53 4.84
CA ASN A 287 -7.34 44.87 5.95
C ASN A 287 -8.61 44.14 5.51
N GLU A 288 -9.38 44.64 4.54
CA GLU A 288 -10.52 43.90 3.98
C GLU A 288 -10.07 42.69 3.17
N LEU A 289 -9.06 42.82 2.30
CA LEU A 289 -8.45 41.67 1.61
C LEU A 289 -7.91 40.64 2.60
N LYS A 290 -7.32 41.09 3.71
CA LYS A 290 -6.86 40.23 4.81
C LYS A 290 -8.02 39.61 5.61
N GLN A 291 -9.16 40.27 5.75
CA GLN A 291 -10.36 39.66 6.34
C GLN A 291 -11.00 38.63 5.39
N VAL A 292 -10.94 38.85 4.08
CA VAL A 292 -11.29 37.84 3.06
C VAL A 292 -10.32 36.65 3.13
N GLU A 293 -9.02 36.88 3.31
CA GLU A 293 -8.03 35.79 3.49
C GLU A 293 -8.19 35.06 4.84
N LEU A 294 -8.51 35.76 5.92
CA LEU A 294 -8.76 35.17 7.25
C LEU A 294 -10.08 34.39 7.29
N SER A 295 -11.14 34.86 6.62
CA SER A 295 -12.39 34.10 6.47
C SER A 295 -12.25 32.92 5.51
N ALA A 296 -11.41 33.03 4.47
CA ALA A 296 -10.99 31.88 3.64
C ALA A 296 -10.11 30.87 4.40
N HIS A 297 -9.43 31.29 5.48
CA HIS A 297 -8.70 30.39 6.39
C HIS A 297 -9.59 29.77 7.48
N ASN A 298 -10.58 30.51 7.99
CA ASN A 298 -11.58 30.04 8.97
C ASN A 298 -12.77 29.31 8.31
N PHE A 299 -12.52 28.62 7.19
CA PHE A 299 -13.57 28.03 6.34
C PHE A 299 -14.11 26.69 6.88
N GLU A 300 -14.62 26.70 8.12
CA GLU A 300 -15.41 25.59 8.66
C GLU A 300 -16.75 25.49 7.90
N GLY A 301 -17.03 24.30 7.37
CA GLY A 301 -18.13 24.04 6.42
C GLY A 301 -19.57 24.22 6.94
N ARG A 302 -19.78 24.84 8.12
CA ARG A 302 -21.11 25.23 8.61
C ARG A 302 -21.59 26.57 8.03
N LEU A 303 -20.72 27.55 7.85
CA LEU A 303 -21.10 28.91 7.40
C LEU A 303 -21.57 28.97 5.93
N PHE A 304 -21.39 27.90 5.17
CA PHE A 304 -21.75 27.83 3.75
C PHE A 304 -23.27 27.90 3.51
N CYS A 305 -24.10 27.47 4.48
CA CYS A 305 -25.57 27.50 4.32
C CYS A 305 -26.17 28.91 4.46
N ASP A 306 -25.60 29.76 5.34
CA ASP A 306 -26.20 31.05 5.68
C ASP A 306 -25.73 32.17 4.73
N MET A 307 -24.46 32.16 4.31
CA MET A 307 -23.94 33.15 3.35
C MET A 307 -24.52 32.99 1.94
N ASP A 308 -24.93 31.78 1.55
CA ASP A 308 -25.54 31.53 0.23
C ASP A 308 -26.88 32.26 0.09
N HIS A 309 -27.63 32.48 1.18
CA HIS A 309 -28.82 33.33 1.16
C HIS A 309 -28.47 34.81 0.94
N ALA A 310 -27.55 35.36 1.75
CA ALA A 310 -27.13 36.76 1.64
C ALA A 310 -26.50 37.09 0.28
N PHE A 311 -25.72 36.17 -0.30
CA PHE A 311 -25.14 36.34 -1.63
C PHE A 311 -26.21 36.27 -2.73
N ARG A 312 -27.20 35.36 -2.64
CA ARG A 312 -28.33 35.30 -3.56
C ARG A 312 -29.21 36.54 -3.46
N ASP A 313 -29.46 37.06 -2.26
CA ASP A 313 -30.26 38.27 -2.06
C ASP A 313 -29.52 39.51 -2.61
N PHE A 314 -28.20 39.61 -2.42
CA PHE A 314 -27.37 40.64 -3.05
C PHE A 314 -27.41 40.56 -4.58
N MET A 315 -27.19 39.37 -5.15
CA MET A 315 -27.22 39.14 -6.60
C MET A 315 -28.62 39.41 -7.17
N ALA A 316 -29.69 38.93 -6.56
CA ALA A 316 -31.06 39.18 -6.99
C ALA A 316 -31.40 40.67 -6.97
N LYS A 317 -30.98 41.40 -5.93
CA LYS A 317 -31.20 42.84 -5.77
C LYS A 317 -30.47 43.67 -6.83
N HIS A 318 -29.30 43.24 -7.31
CA HIS A 318 -28.48 43.97 -8.29
C HIS A 318 -28.51 43.39 -9.72
N THR A 319 -29.11 42.23 -9.98
CA THR A 319 -29.24 41.66 -11.35
C THR A 319 -30.04 42.54 -12.32
N LEU A 320 -30.82 43.51 -11.81
CA LEU A 320 -31.53 44.50 -12.64
C LEU A 320 -30.65 45.70 -13.03
N ASP A 321 -29.53 45.95 -12.35
CA ASP A 321 -28.62 47.06 -12.66
C ASP A 321 -27.68 46.74 -13.86
N PHE A 322 -27.53 45.46 -14.22
CA PHE A 322 -26.56 44.98 -15.23
C PHE A 322 -27.13 44.81 -16.65
N ASP A 323 -28.04 45.70 -17.07
CA ASP A 323 -28.68 45.67 -18.40
C ASP A 323 -27.69 45.80 -19.58
N PHE A 324 -26.44 46.22 -19.31
CA PHE A 324 -25.33 46.24 -20.26
C PHE A 324 -24.97 44.85 -20.81
N VAL A 325 -24.96 43.81 -19.98
CA VAL A 325 -24.53 42.45 -20.38
C VAL A 325 -25.53 41.81 -21.34
N LYS A 326 -26.81 42.17 -21.22
CA LYS A 326 -27.93 41.51 -21.90
C LYS A 326 -28.04 41.85 -23.39
N ARG A 327 -27.36 42.90 -23.86
CA ARG A 327 -27.45 43.39 -25.26
C ARG A 327 -26.35 42.85 -26.18
N ASN A 328 -25.27 42.30 -25.61
CA ASN A 328 -24.07 41.88 -26.36
C ASN A 328 -23.77 40.38 -26.17
N SER A 329 -24.71 39.51 -26.55
CA SER A 329 -24.62 38.05 -26.39
C SER A 329 -23.48 37.38 -27.16
N ASN A 330 -22.78 38.11 -28.04
CA ASN A 330 -21.66 37.60 -28.83
C ASN A 330 -20.27 37.89 -28.22
N ILE A 331 -20.18 38.49 -27.02
CA ILE A 331 -18.89 38.67 -26.32
C ILE A 331 -18.47 37.32 -25.70
N ALA A 332 -18.04 36.40 -26.55
CA ALA A 332 -17.56 35.07 -26.18
C ALA A 332 -16.08 34.93 -26.56
N TYR A 333 -15.23 34.67 -25.56
CA TYR A 333 -13.79 34.37 -25.66
C TYR A 333 -12.83 35.42 -26.26
N GLU A 334 -13.24 36.27 -27.20
CA GLU A 334 -12.34 37.22 -27.87
C GLU A 334 -11.71 38.25 -26.92
N LEU A 335 -12.44 38.67 -25.87
CA LEU A 335 -11.99 39.65 -24.86
C LEU A 335 -10.78 39.19 -24.01
N PHE A 336 -10.25 37.99 -24.25
CA PHE A 336 -9.09 37.42 -23.54
C PHE A 336 -7.82 37.29 -24.40
N SER A 337 -7.88 37.57 -25.72
CA SER A 337 -6.68 37.58 -26.58
C SER A 337 -5.69 38.68 -26.17
N GLU A 338 -4.44 38.56 -26.61
CA GLU A 338 -3.39 39.54 -26.25
C GLU A 338 -3.53 40.84 -27.05
N GLU A 339 -3.97 40.74 -28.31
CA GLU A 339 -4.34 41.88 -29.16
C GLU A 339 -5.49 42.70 -28.57
N ILE A 340 -6.59 42.05 -28.17
CA ILE A 340 -7.78 42.77 -27.66
C ILE A 340 -7.52 43.35 -26.27
N ARG A 341 -6.70 42.68 -25.45
CA ARG A 341 -6.21 43.24 -24.18
C ARG A 341 -5.38 44.50 -24.41
N SER A 342 -4.51 44.50 -25.42
CA SER A 342 -3.70 45.67 -25.80
C SER A 342 -4.55 46.80 -26.39
N GLN A 343 -5.57 46.49 -27.21
CA GLN A 343 -6.52 47.48 -27.72
C GLN A 343 -7.34 48.13 -26.59
N LEU A 344 -7.88 47.35 -25.66
CA LEU A 344 -8.64 47.90 -24.53
C LEU A 344 -7.79 48.80 -23.62
N LEU A 345 -6.56 48.39 -23.29
CA LEU A 345 -5.64 49.23 -22.52
C LEU A 345 -5.31 50.53 -23.27
N SER A 346 -5.13 50.49 -24.60
CA SER A 346 -4.88 51.69 -25.42
C SER A 346 -6.03 52.71 -25.47
N GLN A 347 -7.24 52.34 -25.01
CA GLN A 347 -8.44 53.19 -25.04
C GLN A 347 -8.76 53.84 -23.67
N PHE A 348 -8.11 53.43 -22.57
CA PHE A 348 -8.57 53.72 -21.20
C PHE A 348 -7.47 54.20 -20.25
N ASN A 349 -6.87 55.38 -20.50
CA ASN A 349 -5.84 55.95 -19.63
C ASN A 349 -6.30 56.24 -18.19
N GLY A 350 -5.52 55.79 -17.19
CA GLY A 350 -5.63 56.25 -15.80
C GLY A 350 -6.55 55.40 -14.92
N LEU A 351 -7.54 56.01 -14.28
CA LEU A 351 -8.36 55.34 -13.25
C LEU A 351 -9.11 54.11 -13.79
N SER A 352 -9.51 54.14 -15.06
CA SER A 352 -10.11 53.02 -15.79
C SER A 352 -9.14 51.86 -16.01
N GLU A 353 -7.86 52.14 -16.28
CA GLU A 353 -6.82 51.12 -16.42
C GLU A 353 -6.64 50.37 -15.09
N GLN A 354 -6.54 51.13 -14.00
CA GLN A 354 -6.41 50.58 -12.64
C GLN A 354 -7.64 49.77 -12.22
N LEU A 355 -8.85 50.21 -12.61
CA LEU A 355 -10.09 49.46 -12.37
C LEU A 355 -10.13 48.15 -13.18
N ILE A 356 -9.70 48.16 -14.45
CA ILE A 356 -9.60 46.97 -15.30
C ILE A 356 -8.56 45.99 -14.73
N ILE A 357 -7.40 46.49 -14.29
CA ILE A 357 -6.37 45.69 -13.58
C ILE A 357 -6.95 45.09 -12.30
N ALA A 358 -7.72 45.84 -11.51
CA ALA A 358 -8.38 45.33 -10.30
C ALA A 358 -9.39 44.21 -10.64
N PHE A 359 -10.21 44.36 -11.69
CA PHE A 359 -11.11 43.31 -12.15
C PHE A 359 -10.37 42.05 -12.65
N PHE A 360 -9.19 42.19 -13.25
CA PHE A 360 -8.35 41.04 -13.60
C PHE A 360 -7.72 40.37 -12.37
N ILE A 361 -7.27 41.12 -11.37
CA ILE A 361 -6.78 40.59 -10.08
C ILE A 361 -7.90 39.83 -9.35
N ILE A 362 -9.10 40.41 -9.28
CA ILE A 362 -10.29 39.76 -8.69
C ILE A 362 -10.62 38.46 -9.43
N ASN A 363 -10.62 38.44 -10.78
CA ASN A 363 -10.86 37.22 -11.54
C ASN A 363 -9.75 36.15 -11.38
N ALA A 364 -8.49 36.57 -11.24
CA ALA A 364 -7.39 35.66 -10.95
C ALA A 364 -7.53 35.03 -9.55
N GLU A 365 -7.91 35.82 -8.56
CA GLU A 365 -8.13 35.33 -7.19
C GLU A 365 -9.40 34.46 -7.11
N LEU A 366 -10.49 34.79 -7.80
CA LEU A 366 -11.68 33.93 -7.90
C LEU A 366 -11.37 32.58 -8.55
N LYS A 367 -10.52 32.55 -9.60
CA LYS A 367 -10.03 31.27 -10.17
C LYS A 367 -9.16 30.49 -9.18
N LYS A 368 -8.33 31.17 -8.37
CA LYS A 368 -7.51 30.56 -7.31
C LYS A 368 -8.38 30.02 -6.16
N GLN A 369 -9.43 30.73 -5.77
CA GLN A 369 -10.44 30.28 -4.81
C GLN A 369 -11.21 29.06 -5.35
N LEU A 370 -11.69 29.08 -6.60
CA LEU A 370 -12.35 27.93 -7.23
C LEU A 370 -11.44 26.70 -7.29
N ALA A 371 -10.16 26.87 -7.67
CA ALA A 371 -9.18 25.80 -7.68
C ALA A 371 -8.88 25.26 -6.27
N ASN A 372 -8.93 26.11 -5.24
CA ASN A 372 -8.76 25.69 -3.85
C ASN A 372 -10.03 25.02 -3.29
N ALA A 373 -11.23 25.47 -3.66
CA ALA A 373 -12.50 24.81 -3.34
C ALA A 373 -12.55 23.40 -3.94
N ASN A 374 -12.16 23.23 -5.20
CA ASN A 374 -12.03 21.91 -5.84
C ASN A 374 -10.99 21.01 -5.14
N LYS A 375 -9.85 21.56 -4.71
CA LYS A 375 -8.89 20.81 -3.87
C LYS A 375 -9.47 20.43 -2.51
N SER A 376 -10.30 21.28 -1.90
CA SER A 376 -10.98 20.99 -0.64
C SER A 376 -12.08 19.94 -0.80
N LEU A 377 -12.79 19.93 -1.93
CA LEU A 377 -13.75 18.88 -2.29
C LEU A 377 -13.05 17.52 -2.48
N MET A 378 -11.97 17.47 -3.27
CA MET A 378 -11.13 16.27 -3.41
C MET A 378 -10.52 15.81 -2.07
N LYS A 379 -10.19 16.75 -1.17
CA LYS A 379 -9.80 16.42 0.21
C LYS A 379 -10.96 15.83 1.01
N ALA A 380 -12.18 16.35 0.88
CA ALA A 380 -13.37 15.80 1.54
C ALA A 380 -13.69 14.37 1.05
N ASP A 381 -13.52 14.09 -0.24
CA ASP A 381 -13.60 12.73 -0.78
C ASP A 381 -12.49 11.82 -0.22
N SER A 382 -11.25 12.33 -0.14
CA SER A 382 -10.14 11.58 0.50
C SER A 382 -10.35 11.35 2.00
N LEU A 383 -11.02 12.29 2.68
CA LEU A 383 -11.41 12.18 4.08
C LEU A 383 -12.52 11.13 4.23
N ARG A 384 -13.50 11.11 3.33
CA ARG A 384 -14.56 10.08 3.30
C ARG A 384 -13.99 8.69 3.10
N ASN A 385 -13.09 8.51 2.13
CA ASN A 385 -12.34 7.27 1.93
C ASN A 385 -11.52 6.89 3.19
N SER A 386 -10.94 7.88 3.89
CA SER A 386 -10.23 7.65 5.16
C SER A 386 -11.19 7.22 6.28
N LEU A 387 -12.40 7.80 6.36
CA LEU A 387 -13.43 7.40 7.31
C LEU A 387 -13.91 5.98 7.07
N ASP A 388 -14.05 5.55 5.82
CA ASP A 388 -14.39 4.16 5.49
C ASP A 388 -13.24 3.20 5.89
N ILE A 389 -11.98 3.54 5.59
CA ILE A 389 -10.78 2.77 5.99
C ILE A 389 -10.69 2.57 7.51
N PHE A 390 -10.97 3.62 8.30
CA PHE A 390 -11.02 3.54 9.76
C PHE A 390 -12.40 3.11 10.31
N SER A 391 -13.39 2.88 9.44
CA SER A 391 -14.79 2.58 9.77
C SER A 391 -15.41 3.57 10.79
N CYS A 392 -15.18 4.86 10.59
CA CYS A 392 -15.73 5.96 11.39
C CYS A 392 -17.04 6.46 10.79
N LYS A 393 -18.03 6.79 11.63
CA LYS A 393 -19.33 7.31 11.16
C LYS A 393 -19.37 8.83 10.99
N SER A 394 -18.46 9.56 11.66
CA SER A 394 -18.27 10.99 11.48
C SER A 394 -16.78 11.36 11.47
N PRO A 395 -16.42 12.56 10.95
CA PRO A 395 -15.07 13.09 11.03
C PRO A 395 -14.50 13.17 12.46
N GLU A 396 -15.34 13.41 13.48
CA GLU A 396 -14.89 13.64 14.86
C GLU A 396 -14.38 12.37 15.57
N ASP A 397 -14.70 11.18 15.04
CA ASP A 397 -14.18 9.90 15.55
C ASP A 397 -12.80 9.53 14.97
N LEU A 398 -12.42 10.14 13.84
CA LEU A 398 -11.19 9.79 13.13
C LEU A 398 -9.91 10.07 13.96
N PRO A 399 -9.75 11.23 14.64
CA PRO A 399 -8.59 11.46 15.51
C PRO A 399 -8.48 10.40 16.61
N LYS A 400 -9.58 10.09 17.31
CA LYS A 400 -9.61 9.10 18.40
C LYS A 400 -9.19 7.70 17.93
N LYS A 401 -9.59 7.29 16.71
CA LYS A 401 -9.16 6.01 16.14
C LYS A 401 -7.72 6.04 15.66
N ILE A 402 -7.25 7.15 15.08
CA ILE A 402 -5.84 7.33 14.72
C ILE A 402 -4.97 7.27 15.98
N ASP A 403 -5.30 7.98 17.05
CA ASP A 403 -4.59 7.94 18.33
C ASP A 403 -4.58 6.55 18.95
N ALA A 404 -5.70 5.82 18.90
CA ALA A 404 -5.77 4.43 19.35
C ALA A 404 -4.86 3.48 18.52
N VAL A 405 -4.69 3.74 17.22
CA VAL A 405 -3.78 2.99 16.34
C VAL A 405 -2.33 3.40 16.58
N VAL A 406 -2.03 4.70 16.71
CA VAL A 406 -0.68 5.24 17.02
C VAL A 406 -0.21 4.74 18.38
N HIS A 407 -1.07 4.72 19.39
CA HIS A 407 -0.76 4.18 20.72
C HIS A 407 -0.50 2.66 20.68
N LYS A 408 -1.27 1.89 19.90
CA LYS A 408 -0.96 0.47 19.61
C LYS A 408 0.38 0.32 18.89
N LEU A 409 0.69 1.17 17.91
CA LEU A 409 1.95 1.15 17.17
C LEU A 409 3.14 1.47 18.08
N GLY A 410 3.02 2.46 18.97
CA GLY A 410 4.03 2.81 19.97
C GLY A 410 4.29 1.70 20.98
N LYS A 411 3.24 0.99 21.43
CA LYS A 411 3.38 -0.23 22.23
C LYS A 411 4.12 -1.34 21.47
N LEU A 412 3.77 -1.59 20.20
CA LEU A 412 4.46 -2.58 19.35
C LEU A 412 5.92 -2.21 19.07
N GLN A 413 6.25 -0.94 18.85
CA GLN A 413 7.63 -0.48 18.69
C GLN A 413 8.44 -0.62 19.98
N THR A 414 7.82 -0.35 21.13
CA THR A 414 8.46 -0.53 22.45
C THR A 414 8.73 -2.00 22.74
N LEU A 415 7.75 -2.88 22.47
CA LEU A 415 7.88 -4.33 22.60
C LEU A 415 8.93 -4.88 21.62
N LYS A 416 9.03 -4.35 20.39
CA LYS A 416 10.11 -4.67 19.45
C LYS A 416 11.50 -4.30 20.01
N LYS A 417 11.66 -3.11 20.61
CA LYS A 417 12.93 -2.70 21.24
C LYS A 417 13.30 -3.61 22.42
N GLN A 418 12.32 -3.97 23.25
CA GLN A 418 12.52 -4.91 24.37
C GLN A 418 12.91 -6.31 23.87
N LEU A 419 12.25 -6.83 22.83
CA LEU A 419 12.54 -8.13 22.24
C LEU A 419 13.95 -8.19 21.63
N VAL A 420 14.38 -7.13 20.92
CA VAL A 420 15.76 -7.02 20.39
C VAL A 420 16.78 -7.02 21.54
N LYS A 421 16.56 -6.24 22.61
CA LYS A 421 17.45 -6.24 23.77
C LYS A 421 17.52 -7.63 24.43
N ALA A 422 16.39 -8.31 24.59
CA ALA A 422 16.36 -9.67 25.14
C ALA A 422 17.09 -10.69 24.23
N LEU A 423 17.05 -10.51 22.90
CA LEU A 423 17.82 -11.30 21.95
C LEU A 423 19.33 -11.07 22.11
N ASP A 424 19.78 -9.83 22.29
CA ASP A 424 21.20 -9.51 22.52
C ASP A 424 21.68 -10.00 23.90
N ASP A 425 20.86 -9.84 24.96
CA ASP A 425 21.16 -10.34 26.30
C ASP A 425 21.24 -11.89 26.32
N THR A 426 20.37 -12.59 25.59
CA THR A 426 20.43 -14.07 25.49
C THR A 426 21.59 -14.55 24.61
N LYS A 427 21.93 -13.83 23.54
CA LYS A 427 23.13 -14.08 22.72
C LYS A 427 24.42 -13.85 23.51
N GLY A 428 24.44 -12.85 24.40
CA GLY A 428 25.53 -12.63 25.36
C GLY A 428 25.67 -13.77 26.38
N LYS A 429 24.55 -14.26 26.93
CA LYS A 429 24.53 -15.43 27.83
C LYS A 429 25.02 -16.70 27.13
N LEU A 430 24.56 -16.97 25.90
CA LEU A 430 25.01 -18.11 25.09
C LEU A 430 26.54 -18.07 24.90
N LYS A 431 27.10 -16.93 24.49
CA LYS A 431 28.54 -16.76 24.28
C LYS A 431 29.38 -16.88 25.56
N ASN A 432 28.79 -16.66 26.74
CA ASN A 432 29.45 -16.93 28.01
C ASN A 432 29.37 -18.41 28.39
N ALA A 433 28.23 -19.07 28.16
CA ALA A 433 28.07 -20.52 28.36
C ALA A 433 28.99 -21.34 27.42
N GLU A 434 29.15 -20.90 26.16
CA GLU A 434 30.13 -21.49 25.22
C GLU A 434 31.55 -21.49 25.81
N LYS A 435 32.03 -20.34 26.29
CA LYS A 435 33.35 -20.20 26.95
C LYS A 435 33.48 -20.98 28.24
N GLU A 436 32.41 -21.13 29.00
CA GLU A 436 32.40 -21.93 30.23
C GLU A 436 32.46 -23.42 29.91
N ASN A 437 31.80 -23.85 28.83
CA ASN A 437 31.87 -25.21 28.30
C ASN A 437 33.25 -25.52 27.69
N GLU A 438 33.89 -24.57 27.01
CA GLU A 438 35.30 -24.66 26.58
C GLU A 438 36.22 -24.91 27.79
N LYS A 439 36.12 -24.09 28.85
CA LYS A 439 36.90 -24.26 30.09
C LYS A 439 36.63 -25.60 30.79
N LEU A 440 35.37 -26.05 30.83
CA LEU A 440 35.03 -27.35 31.39
C LEU A 440 35.64 -28.49 30.57
N ASN A 441 35.70 -28.35 29.25
CA ASN A 441 36.35 -29.32 28.36
C ASN A 441 37.89 -29.30 28.51
N GLU A 442 38.51 -28.14 28.69
CA GLU A 442 39.93 -28.02 29.07
C GLU A 442 40.22 -28.71 30.42
N GLN A 443 39.39 -28.44 31.44
CA GLN A 443 39.48 -29.07 32.76
C GLN A 443 39.27 -30.59 32.70
N LEU A 444 38.32 -31.06 31.87
CA LEU A 444 38.07 -32.48 31.64
C LEU A 444 39.29 -33.16 31.00
N ASN A 445 39.90 -32.54 29.99
CA ASN A 445 41.09 -33.06 29.33
C ASN A 445 42.34 -33.00 30.24
N SER A 446 42.50 -31.95 31.03
CA SER A 446 43.53 -31.84 32.07
C SER A 446 43.37 -32.93 33.14
N THR A 447 42.14 -33.14 33.62
CA THR A 447 41.80 -34.20 34.59
C THR A 447 42.04 -35.59 34.00
N LYS A 448 41.68 -35.82 32.73
CA LYS A 448 41.93 -37.07 32.00
C LYS A 448 43.44 -37.34 31.84
N SER A 449 44.24 -36.31 31.57
CA SER A 449 45.71 -36.38 31.56
C SER A 449 46.28 -36.69 32.94
N SER A 450 45.77 -36.03 33.99
CA SER A 450 46.15 -36.29 35.39
C SER A 450 45.79 -37.72 35.83
N ASN A 451 44.61 -38.23 35.44
CA ASN A 451 44.15 -39.58 35.75
C ASN A 451 44.98 -40.64 35.01
N ASN A 452 45.43 -40.36 33.78
CA ASN A 452 46.42 -41.20 33.08
C ASN A 452 47.80 -41.16 33.77
N LYS A 453 48.26 -39.99 34.22
CA LYS A 453 49.48 -39.86 35.03
C LYS A 453 49.37 -40.62 36.35
N LEU A 454 48.21 -40.60 37.02
CA LEU A 454 47.93 -41.37 38.23
C LEU A 454 47.88 -42.87 37.96
N LYS A 455 47.25 -43.35 36.86
CA LYS A 455 47.31 -44.77 36.47
C LYS A 455 48.75 -45.24 36.21
N ASN A 456 49.57 -44.42 35.55
CA ASN A 456 50.99 -44.72 35.37
C ASN A 456 51.75 -44.67 36.70
N LYS A 457 51.46 -43.69 37.58
CA LYS A 457 52.09 -43.63 38.91
C LYS A 457 51.64 -44.77 39.83
N ILE A 458 50.42 -45.30 39.70
CA ILE A 458 49.96 -46.50 40.40
C ILE A 458 50.70 -47.75 39.88
N ARG A 459 50.93 -47.88 38.56
CA ARG A 459 51.81 -48.94 38.02
C ARG A 459 53.23 -48.83 38.57
N ASN A 460 53.82 -47.64 38.53
CA ASN A 460 55.18 -47.41 39.02
C ASN A 460 55.28 -47.63 40.53
N LEU A 461 54.35 -47.11 41.34
CA LEU A 461 54.29 -47.37 42.78
C LEU A 461 54.02 -48.85 43.11
N SER A 462 53.31 -49.59 42.25
CA SER A 462 53.15 -51.04 42.43
C SER A 462 54.47 -51.80 42.21
N ALA A 463 55.37 -51.27 41.37
CA ALA A 463 56.72 -51.80 41.19
C ALA A 463 57.69 -51.28 42.28
N GLU A 464 57.61 -50.00 42.66
CA GLU A 464 58.41 -49.42 43.75
C GLU A 464 58.05 -50.06 45.11
N LEU A 465 56.79 -50.43 45.35
CA LEU A 465 56.40 -51.11 46.60
C LEU A 465 56.80 -52.61 46.63
N GLN A 466 57.24 -53.16 45.49
CA GLN A 466 57.98 -54.43 45.45
C GLN A 466 59.47 -54.27 45.78
N THR A 467 60.03 -53.06 45.78
CA THR A 467 61.47 -52.79 46.05
C THR A 467 61.73 -52.03 47.35
N THR A 468 60.85 -51.11 47.75
CA THR A 468 60.96 -50.23 48.93
C THR A 468 60.42 -50.86 50.22
N LYS A 469 60.63 -52.17 50.38
CA LYS A 469 60.51 -52.85 51.68
C LYS A 469 61.77 -52.67 52.56
N ASN A 470 62.76 -51.92 52.06
CA ASN A 470 64.07 -51.71 52.67
C ASN A 470 64.33 -50.20 52.92
N ASP A 471 64.66 -49.82 54.18
CA ASP A 471 65.49 -48.68 54.68
C ASP A 471 64.92 -47.21 54.83
N PHE A 472 65.48 -46.36 55.76
CA PHE A 472 64.93 -45.06 56.33
C PHE A 472 65.93 -44.12 57.16
N SER A 473 65.84 -42.73 57.25
CA SER A 473 66.13 -41.73 58.43
C SER A 473 66.99 -40.32 58.39
N ASN A 474 66.48 -39.12 58.89
CA ASN A 474 66.86 -37.86 59.80
C ASN A 474 68.01 -36.63 59.75
N PRO A 475 67.93 -35.36 60.45
CA PRO A 475 68.89 -34.06 60.56
C PRO A 475 68.94 -32.88 61.77
N GLN A 476 69.89 -31.80 61.94
CA GLN A 476 69.93 -30.46 62.86
C GLN A 476 71.23 -29.40 62.91
N ASN A 477 71.65 -28.21 63.63
CA ASN A 477 71.30 -26.93 64.52
C ASN A 477 72.46 -25.75 64.94
N HIS A 478 72.32 -24.58 65.76
CA HIS A 478 73.28 -23.63 66.66
C HIS A 478 73.59 -21.96 66.65
N ASN A 479 74.19 -21.15 67.68
CA ASN A 479 74.47 -19.56 67.83
C ASN A 479 75.38 -18.76 69.04
N PRO A 480 75.77 -17.36 69.12
CA PRO A 480 76.80 -16.52 70.05
C PRO A 480 76.71 -14.92 70.63
N ASN A 481 77.66 -14.20 71.43
CA ASN A 481 77.75 -12.68 72.01
C ASN A 481 79.12 -12.07 72.80
N GLN A 482 79.57 -10.86 73.50
CA GLN A 482 79.33 -9.34 73.97
C GLN A 482 80.51 -8.43 74.83
N PHE A 483 80.47 -7.03 75.19
CA PHE A 483 81.16 -6.01 76.28
C PHE A 483 82.42 -4.91 76.11
N HIS A 484 83.01 -3.82 76.87
CA HIS A 484 82.96 -2.78 78.11
C HIS A 484 84.04 -1.47 78.29
N GLN A 485 84.14 -0.47 79.32
CA GLN A 485 85.07 0.86 79.46
C GLN A 485 85.24 1.92 80.77
N ASN A 486 86.33 2.83 81.07
CA ASN A 486 86.52 4.31 81.74
C ASN A 486 87.52 4.85 83.01
N SER A 487 88.05 6.19 83.24
CA SER A 487 88.77 6.91 84.52
C SER A 487 89.51 8.44 84.59
N PRO A 488 89.73 9.28 85.75
CA PRO A 488 90.50 10.69 85.98
C PRO A 488 91.10 11.39 87.40
N ILE A 489 91.98 12.52 87.57
CA ILE A 489 92.40 13.47 88.84
C ILE A 489 93.47 14.77 88.68
N ASN A 490 94.12 15.81 89.46
CA ASN A 490 94.61 16.46 90.85
C ASN A 490 94.96 18.11 90.93
N SER A 491 95.70 19.06 91.74
CA SER A 491 96.63 19.41 93.01
C SER A 491 97.05 21.00 93.40
N GLU A 492 97.80 21.51 94.52
CA GLU A 492 98.09 23.02 95.02
C GLU A 492 99.27 23.57 96.11
N ASP A 493 99.63 24.93 96.32
CA ASP A 493 100.20 25.92 97.47
C ASP A 493 101.71 26.45 97.91
N GLU A 494 102.05 27.79 97.86
CA GLU A 494 103.00 28.60 98.78
C GLU A 494 102.46 30.03 99.19
N ALA A 495 101.19 30.35 98.92
CA ALA A 495 100.80 31.71 98.49
C ALA A 495 100.57 32.78 99.60
N LYS A 496 100.68 32.43 100.89
CA LYS A 496 99.83 33.01 101.95
C LYS A 496 100.04 34.47 102.38
N LYS A 497 101.07 35.19 101.91
CA LYS A 497 101.24 36.63 102.19
C LYS A 497 100.98 37.53 100.98
N GLU A 498 101.35 37.13 99.77
CA GLU A 498 100.75 37.73 98.56
C GLU A 498 99.23 37.54 98.59
N ALA A 499 98.76 36.37 99.05
CA ALA A 499 97.34 36.05 99.18
C ALA A 499 96.53 37.12 99.92
N ILE A 500 97.05 37.89 100.89
CA ILE A 500 96.25 38.91 101.58
C ILE A 500 96.01 40.14 100.69
N LEU A 501 97.02 40.56 99.92
CA LEU A 501 96.91 41.69 99.00
C LEU A 501 96.19 41.27 97.71
N LEU A 502 96.45 40.04 97.24
CA LEU A 502 95.71 39.37 96.19
C LEU A 502 94.24 39.19 96.57
N LEU A 503 93.91 38.76 97.79
CA LEU A 503 92.54 38.63 98.29
C LEU A 503 91.83 39.97 98.30
N LYS A 504 92.49 41.07 98.68
CA LYS A 504 91.87 42.41 98.68
C LYS A 504 91.57 42.90 97.25
N THR A 505 92.47 42.63 96.30
CA THR A 505 92.25 42.88 94.87
C THR A 505 91.17 41.97 94.28
N GLN A 506 91.17 40.68 94.66
CA GLN A 506 90.13 39.71 94.32
C GLN A 506 88.79 40.11 94.90
N LEU A 507 88.71 40.71 96.09
CA LEU A 507 87.45 41.13 96.72
C LEU A 507 86.80 42.25 95.91
N LEU A 508 87.56 43.27 95.50
CA LEU A 508 87.12 44.28 94.52
C LEU A 508 86.74 43.65 93.16
N GLN A 509 87.51 42.65 92.70
CA GLN A 509 87.19 41.92 91.46
C GLN A 509 85.93 41.06 91.61
N LYS A 510 85.61 40.59 92.82
CA LYS A 510 84.42 39.81 93.18
C LYS A 510 83.20 40.70 93.33
N ASP A 511 83.31 41.89 93.92
CA ASP A 511 82.26 42.91 93.88
C ASP A 511 81.96 43.33 92.43
N GLY A 512 83.01 43.52 91.62
CA GLY A 512 82.91 43.73 90.18
C GLY A 512 82.45 42.50 89.37
N GLN A 513 82.39 41.31 89.96
CA GLN A 513 81.67 40.15 89.41
C GLN A 513 80.22 40.12 89.90
N ILE A 514 79.95 40.45 91.16
CA ILE A 514 78.61 40.52 91.76
C ILE A 514 77.76 41.56 91.04
N GLN A 515 78.25 42.78 90.78
CA GLN A 515 77.49 43.78 89.99
C GLN A 515 77.15 43.28 88.57
N ARG A 516 78.07 42.58 87.90
CA ARG A 516 77.83 41.98 86.58
C ARG A 516 76.86 40.80 86.65
N LEU A 517 76.90 40.00 87.71
CA LEU A 517 75.95 38.92 87.94
C LEU A 517 74.55 39.48 88.25
N THR A 518 74.43 40.50 89.10
CA THR A 518 73.16 41.18 89.41
C THR A 518 72.49 41.75 88.16
N THR A 519 73.24 42.50 87.34
CA THR A 519 72.71 43.03 86.07
C THR A 519 72.36 41.93 85.07
N THR A 520 73.12 40.82 85.01
CA THR A 520 72.75 39.63 84.23
C THR A 520 71.47 38.95 84.75
N LEU A 521 71.27 38.92 86.07
CA LEU A 521 70.09 38.34 86.72
C LEU A 521 68.84 39.22 86.48
N GLU A 522 69.02 40.54 86.40
CA GLU A 522 67.96 41.50 86.04
C GLU A 522 67.56 41.40 84.56
N THR A 523 68.52 41.26 83.63
CA THR A 523 68.19 41.03 82.21
C THR A 523 67.50 39.67 82.01
N LEU A 524 67.97 38.61 82.67
CA LEU A 524 67.31 37.29 82.64
C LEU A 524 65.90 37.32 83.25
N LYS A 525 65.65 38.12 84.29
CA LYS A 525 64.28 38.33 84.83
C LYS A 525 63.37 38.99 83.78
N ALA A 526 63.85 40.04 83.10
CA ALA A 526 63.08 40.73 82.07
C ALA A 526 62.78 39.82 80.86
N GLU A 527 63.76 39.02 80.43
CA GLU A 527 63.60 38.04 79.36
C GLU A 527 62.62 36.92 79.74
N ASN A 528 62.67 36.41 80.98
CA ASN A 528 61.76 35.38 81.46
C ASN A 528 60.30 35.87 81.53
N SER A 529 60.06 37.12 81.95
CA SER A 529 58.73 37.74 81.86
C SER A 529 58.21 37.81 80.42
N ARG A 530 59.06 38.20 79.47
CA ARG A 530 58.72 38.26 78.03
C ARG A 530 58.41 36.88 77.44
N ASN A 531 59.11 35.84 77.90
CA ASN A 531 58.83 34.46 77.53
C ASN A 531 57.50 33.94 78.11
N ALA A 532 57.10 34.39 79.32
CA ALA A 532 55.80 34.07 79.88
C ALA A 532 54.63 34.70 79.10
N GLU A 533 54.79 35.94 78.61
CA GLU A 533 53.82 36.58 77.71
C GLU A 533 53.67 35.81 76.39
N LEU A 534 54.79 35.43 75.76
CA LEU A 534 54.80 34.60 74.54
C LEU A 534 54.12 33.24 74.77
N ALA A 535 54.41 32.56 75.88
CA ALA A 535 53.79 31.28 76.22
C ALA A 535 52.26 31.38 76.35
N ASN A 536 51.75 32.44 76.99
CA ASN A 536 50.31 32.72 77.05
C ASN A 536 49.70 32.99 75.67
N GLY A 537 50.40 33.76 74.82
CA GLY A 537 49.98 34.01 73.44
C GLY A 537 49.94 32.76 72.55
N PHE A 538 50.84 31.80 72.76
CA PHE A 538 50.77 30.49 72.09
C PHE A 538 49.62 29.63 72.62
N ARG A 539 49.41 29.61 73.94
CA ARG A 539 48.31 28.86 74.57
C ARG A 539 46.94 29.26 74.03
N GLN A 540 46.64 30.56 73.95
CA GLN A 540 45.38 31.06 73.39
C GLN A 540 45.15 30.62 71.93
N LYS A 541 46.20 30.65 71.10
CA LYS A 541 46.12 30.16 69.71
C LYS A 541 45.84 28.65 69.64
N LEU A 542 46.39 27.87 70.57
CA LEU A 542 46.21 26.43 70.64
C LEU A 542 44.79 26.06 71.09
N GLU A 543 44.23 26.78 72.07
CA GLU A 543 42.84 26.65 72.52
C GLU A 543 41.83 27.00 71.40
N LEU A 544 42.07 28.07 70.63
CA LEU A 544 41.27 28.43 69.45
C LEU A 544 41.33 27.36 68.35
N LEU A 545 42.51 26.82 68.05
CA LEU A 545 42.68 25.76 67.05
C LEU A 545 41.99 24.46 67.48
N GLN A 546 42.03 24.12 68.76
CA GLN A 546 41.33 22.98 69.34
C GLN A 546 39.81 23.12 69.23
N HIS A 547 39.25 24.30 69.48
CA HIS A 547 37.82 24.58 69.27
C HIS A 547 37.41 24.44 67.80
N SER A 548 38.20 24.99 66.88
CA SER A 548 37.98 24.87 65.43
C SER A 548 37.96 23.39 64.97
N TYR A 549 38.92 22.59 65.44
CA TYR A 549 38.97 21.15 65.16
C TYR A 549 37.72 20.39 65.66
N GLN A 550 37.24 20.71 66.87
CA GLN A 550 36.02 20.11 67.43
C GLN A 550 34.77 20.48 66.60
N GLN A 551 34.66 21.72 66.14
CA GLN A 551 33.56 22.19 65.29
C GLN A 551 33.55 21.48 63.93
N ILE A 552 34.71 21.34 63.27
CA ILE A 552 34.84 20.61 62.00
C ILE A 552 34.45 19.13 62.18
N LYS A 553 34.89 18.49 63.27
CA LYS A 553 34.55 17.10 63.59
C LYS A 553 33.04 16.88 63.80
N MET A 554 32.38 17.81 64.50
CA MET A 554 30.92 17.82 64.67
C MET A 554 30.19 17.93 63.31
N GLN A 555 30.66 18.80 62.42
CA GLN A 555 30.07 18.97 61.09
C GLN A 555 30.23 17.70 60.24
N GLN A 556 31.41 17.09 60.22
CA GLN A 556 31.66 15.84 59.50
C GLN A 556 30.75 14.70 59.96
N MET A 557 30.48 14.57 61.26
CA MET A 557 29.54 13.56 61.79
C MET A 557 28.10 13.80 61.31
N ASN A 558 27.64 15.06 61.35
CA ASN A 558 26.30 15.44 60.92
C ASN A 558 26.10 15.18 59.40
N ASP A 559 27.07 15.54 58.57
CA ASP A 559 27.00 15.34 57.13
C ASP A 559 27.13 13.85 56.74
N HIS A 560 27.90 13.05 57.49
CA HIS A 560 27.91 11.59 57.36
C HIS A 560 26.52 10.98 57.70
N GLU A 561 25.85 11.45 58.73
CA GLU A 561 24.51 10.97 59.09
C GLU A 561 23.46 11.33 58.02
N LYS A 562 23.50 12.56 57.48
CA LYS A 562 22.67 12.98 56.32
C LYS A 562 22.91 12.09 55.10
N ALA A 563 24.17 11.81 54.77
CA ALA A 563 24.53 10.94 53.66
C ALA A 563 23.99 9.50 53.88
N LYS A 564 24.13 8.96 55.10
CA LYS A 564 23.61 7.65 55.49
C LYS A 564 22.08 7.56 55.41
N LYS A 565 21.36 8.64 55.75
CA LYS A 565 19.90 8.75 55.59
C LYS A 565 19.49 8.77 54.10
N LYS A 566 20.15 9.58 53.26
CA LYS A 566 19.92 9.61 51.80
C LYS A 566 20.23 8.28 51.10
N LEU A 567 21.29 7.58 51.54
CA LEU A 567 21.62 6.26 51.00
C LEU A 567 20.52 5.24 51.31
N LYS A 568 19.95 5.26 52.52
CA LYS A 568 18.84 4.37 52.91
C LYS A 568 17.54 4.65 52.15
N SER A 569 17.18 5.90 51.87
CA SER A 569 16.00 6.17 51.03
C SER A 569 16.24 5.64 49.62
N PHE A 570 17.36 6.01 48.99
CA PHE A 570 17.70 5.57 47.63
C PHE A 570 17.77 4.03 47.47
N GLN A 571 18.20 3.31 48.52
CA GLN A 571 18.14 1.85 48.55
C GLN A 571 16.70 1.32 48.52
N LYS A 572 15.80 1.90 49.32
CA LYS A 572 14.37 1.53 49.38
C LYS A 572 13.64 1.90 48.09
N ASP A 573 13.90 3.09 47.55
CA ASP A 573 13.28 3.58 46.32
C ASP A 573 13.63 2.63 45.15
N ARG A 574 14.90 2.22 45.05
CA ARG A 574 15.38 1.22 44.08
C ARG A 574 14.80 -0.18 44.31
N GLU A 575 14.53 -0.58 45.55
CA GLU A 575 13.88 -1.85 45.86
C GLU A 575 12.42 -1.88 45.38
N ILE A 576 11.71 -0.75 45.50
CA ILE A 576 10.36 -0.57 44.94
C ILE A 576 10.40 -0.62 43.40
N GLU A 577 11.33 0.11 42.75
CA GLU A 577 11.51 0.07 41.29
C GLU A 577 11.79 -1.34 40.76
N LEU A 578 12.61 -2.13 41.47
CA LEU A 578 12.92 -3.52 41.10
C LEU A 578 11.68 -4.43 41.21
N ASN A 579 10.84 -4.25 42.23
CA ASN A 579 9.61 -5.01 42.38
C ASN A 579 8.59 -4.65 41.29
N GLU A 580 8.37 -3.35 41.02
CA GLU A 580 7.54 -2.92 39.88
C GLU A 580 8.03 -3.46 38.53
N MET A 581 9.35 -3.56 38.34
CA MET A 581 9.92 -4.13 37.12
C MET A 581 9.66 -5.65 37.03
N ASN A 582 9.76 -6.38 38.15
CA ASN A 582 9.46 -7.81 38.20
C ASN A 582 7.98 -8.10 37.91
N ASP A 583 7.06 -7.35 38.51
CA ASP A 583 5.61 -7.49 38.26
C ASP A 583 5.27 -7.30 36.77
N ARG A 584 5.87 -6.28 36.14
CA ARG A 584 5.73 -6.01 34.69
C ARG A 584 6.35 -7.13 33.84
N ILE A 585 7.46 -7.74 34.28
CA ILE A 585 8.07 -8.90 33.60
C ILE A 585 7.16 -10.13 33.70
N GLU A 586 6.50 -10.36 34.84
CA GLU A 586 5.52 -11.44 34.96
C GLU A 586 4.29 -11.21 34.08
N GLU A 587 3.71 -10.01 34.08
CA GLU A 587 2.57 -9.67 33.21
C GLU A 587 2.89 -9.88 31.72
N LEU A 588 4.07 -9.42 31.27
CA LEU A 588 4.56 -9.64 29.92
C LEU A 588 4.79 -11.13 29.63
N THR A 589 5.31 -11.90 30.59
CA THR A 589 5.55 -13.35 30.44
C THR A 589 4.23 -14.14 30.31
N ARG A 590 3.22 -13.81 31.14
CA ARG A 590 1.86 -14.38 31.04
C ARG A 590 1.22 -14.03 29.69
N THR A 591 1.33 -12.78 29.26
CA THR A 591 0.80 -12.29 27.97
C THR A 591 1.47 -12.97 26.77
N LEU A 592 2.80 -13.09 26.79
CA LEU A 592 3.58 -13.76 25.74
C LEU A 592 3.22 -15.25 25.65
N SER A 593 3.04 -15.91 26.80
CA SER A 593 2.63 -17.33 26.87
C SER A 593 1.25 -17.55 26.26
N SER A 594 0.27 -16.67 26.58
CA SER A 594 -1.06 -16.70 25.98
C SER A 594 -1.04 -16.52 24.46
N ASN A 595 -0.33 -15.49 23.98
CA ASN A 595 -0.16 -15.22 22.55
C ASN A 595 0.55 -16.35 21.80
N SER A 596 1.54 -17.00 22.43
CA SER A 596 2.24 -18.16 21.88
C SER A 596 1.29 -19.35 21.67
N LEU A 597 0.44 -19.63 22.67
CA LEU A 597 -0.54 -20.72 22.63
C LEU A 597 -1.66 -20.44 21.62
N GLU A 598 -2.12 -19.20 21.48
CA GLU A 598 -3.06 -18.79 20.43
C GLU A 598 -2.45 -18.94 19.02
N ASN A 599 -1.20 -18.53 18.84
CA ASN A 599 -0.49 -18.70 17.57
C ASN A 599 -0.26 -20.18 17.23
N HIS A 600 0.01 -21.03 18.21
CA HIS A 600 0.15 -22.48 17.99
C HIS A 600 -1.17 -23.08 17.47
N ARG A 601 -2.31 -22.75 18.10
CA ARG A 601 -3.64 -23.16 17.61
C ARG A 601 -3.95 -22.67 16.19
N LYS A 602 -3.54 -21.45 15.84
CA LYS A 602 -3.68 -20.93 14.45
C LYS A 602 -2.82 -21.71 13.46
N ILE A 603 -1.60 -22.08 13.83
CA ILE A 603 -0.72 -22.92 13.00
C ILE A 603 -1.33 -24.32 12.81
N GLU A 604 -1.87 -24.94 13.86
CA GLU A 604 -2.60 -26.22 13.75
C GLU A 604 -3.82 -26.12 12.82
N GLN A 605 -4.62 -25.07 12.94
CA GLN A 605 -5.77 -24.82 12.06
C GLN A 605 -5.34 -24.62 10.59
N LEU A 606 -4.29 -23.84 10.34
CA LEU A 606 -3.74 -23.64 9.00
C LEU A 606 -3.18 -24.94 8.40
N ASN A 607 -2.48 -25.75 9.20
CA ASN A 607 -1.98 -27.07 8.77
C ASN A 607 -3.12 -28.05 8.46
N ALA A 608 -4.19 -28.03 9.26
CA ALA A 608 -5.39 -28.84 9.00
C ALA A 608 -6.13 -28.40 7.72
N LEU A 609 -6.21 -27.09 7.45
CA LEU A 609 -6.76 -26.54 6.22
C LEU A 609 -5.89 -26.88 5.00
N ALA A 610 -4.57 -26.71 5.10
CA ALA A 610 -3.62 -27.05 4.04
C ALA A 610 -3.69 -28.55 3.69
N LYS A 611 -3.81 -29.43 4.69
CA LYS A 611 -4.00 -30.88 4.47
C LYS A 611 -5.33 -31.19 3.77
N LYS A 612 -6.43 -30.52 4.14
CA LYS A 612 -7.72 -30.66 3.44
C LYS A 612 -7.66 -30.17 1.99
N LEU A 613 -7.04 -29.02 1.74
CA LEU A 613 -6.81 -28.48 0.39
C LEU A 613 -5.97 -29.43 -0.47
N SER A 614 -4.88 -29.98 0.09
CA SER A 614 -4.03 -30.95 -0.63
C SER A 614 -4.78 -32.23 -1.01
N ILE A 615 -5.67 -32.74 -0.15
CA ILE A 615 -6.54 -33.90 -0.47
C ILE A 615 -7.55 -33.52 -1.56
N SER A 616 -8.25 -32.39 -1.40
CA SER A 616 -9.24 -31.91 -2.37
C SER A 616 -8.63 -31.67 -3.77
N LEU A 617 -7.41 -31.16 -3.83
CA LEU A 617 -6.66 -30.97 -5.08
C LEU A 617 -6.34 -32.32 -5.72
N ALA A 618 -5.80 -33.29 -4.97
CA ALA A 618 -5.50 -34.63 -5.49
C ALA A 618 -6.76 -35.38 -5.98
N GLU A 619 -7.91 -35.18 -5.32
CA GLU A 619 -9.21 -35.70 -5.76
C GLU A 619 -9.77 -34.98 -7.01
N SER A 620 -9.45 -33.70 -7.18
CA SER A 620 -9.78 -32.93 -8.39
C SER A 620 -8.90 -33.36 -9.58
N GLU A 621 -7.59 -33.46 -9.39
CA GLU A 621 -6.63 -34.00 -10.38
C GLU A 621 -6.91 -35.46 -10.77
N ARG A 622 -7.49 -36.25 -9.86
CA ARG A 622 -7.95 -37.61 -10.18
C ARG A 622 -9.19 -37.56 -11.08
N ARG A 623 -10.25 -36.84 -10.67
CA ARG A 623 -11.47 -36.68 -11.48
C ARG A 623 -11.18 -36.10 -12.86
N GLY A 624 -10.26 -35.13 -12.98
CA GLY A 624 -9.83 -34.57 -14.25
C GLY A 624 -9.17 -35.60 -15.18
N ARG A 625 -8.36 -36.52 -14.64
CA ARG A 625 -7.78 -37.64 -15.41
C ARG A 625 -8.83 -38.66 -15.83
N ASP A 626 -9.71 -39.04 -14.92
CA ASP A 626 -10.78 -40.01 -15.17
C ASP A 626 -11.71 -39.48 -16.29
N LEU A 627 -12.13 -38.20 -16.22
CA LEU A 627 -12.89 -37.52 -17.27
C LEU A 627 -12.14 -37.43 -18.62
N CYS A 628 -10.82 -37.20 -18.62
CA CYS A 628 -10.02 -37.23 -19.85
C CYS A 628 -10.01 -38.64 -20.48
N THR A 629 -9.96 -39.70 -19.68
CA THR A 629 -10.03 -41.07 -20.20
C THR A 629 -11.40 -41.41 -20.76
N ASP A 630 -12.50 -41.03 -20.09
CA ASP A 630 -13.84 -41.32 -20.60
C ASP A 630 -14.22 -40.45 -21.81
N ASN A 631 -13.79 -39.19 -21.87
CA ASN A 631 -13.93 -38.36 -23.08
C ASN A 631 -13.16 -38.97 -24.27
N SER A 632 -11.98 -39.56 -24.03
CA SER A 632 -11.23 -40.31 -25.04
C SER A 632 -11.98 -41.57 -25.50
N ARG A 633 -12.61 -42.32 -24.58
CA ARG A 633 -13.43 -43.50 -24.90
C ARG A 633 -14.70 -43.14 -25.69
N LEU A 634 -15.40 -42.08 -25.28
CA LEU A 634 -16.56 -41.53 -26.00
C LEU A 634 -16.19 -41.08 -27.41
N LYS A 635 -15.05 -40.43 -27.60
CA LYS A 635 -14.55 -40.03 -28.93
C LYS A 635 -14.32 -41.23 -29.85
N ILE A 636 -13.74 -42.32 -29.33
CA ILE A 636 -13.57 -43.58 -30.07
C ILE A 636 -14.93 -44.22 -30.39
N ALA A 637 -15.89 -44.21 -29.45
CA ALA A 637 -17.24 -44.73 -29.65
C ALA A 637 -18.00 -43.95 -30.73
N VAL A 638 -17.93 -42.62 -30.72
CA VAL A 638 -18.53 -41.75 -31.76
C VAL A 638 -17.92 -42.03 -33.13
N GLN A 639 -16.60 -42.13 -33.24
CA GLN A 639 -15.94 -42.49 -34.50
C GLN A 639 -16.37 -43.88 -35.00
N THR A 640 -16.51 -44.85 -34.10
CA THR A 640 -16.97 -46.21 -34.43
C THR A 640 -18.43 -46.21 -34.91
N LEU A 641 -19.30 -45.42 -34.28
CA LEU A 641 -20.69 -45.24 -34.70
C LEU A 641 -20.81 -44.51 -36.04
N GLN A 642 -20.00 -43.49 -36.29
CA GLN A 642 -19.95 -42.80 -37.59
C GLN A 642 -19.52 -43.75 -38.73
N MET A 643 -18.46 -44.54 -38.51
CA MET A 643 -18.04 -45.58 -39.46
C MET A 643 -19.17 -46.60 -39.73
N LYS A 644 -19.91 -47.00 -38.69
CA LYS A 644 -21.05 -47.90 -38.85
C LYS A 644 -22.21 -47.25 -39.63
N ILE A 645 -22.55 -45.99 -39.34
CA ILE A 645 -23.61 -45.26 -40.06
C ILE A 645 -23.29 -45.16 -41.56
N ILE A 646 -22.03 -44.87 -41.92
CA ILE A 646 -21.58 -44.84 -43.32
C ILE A 646 -21.75 -46.23 -43.96
N SER A 647 -21.30 -47.30 -43.28
CA SER A 647 -21.44 -48.67 -43.78
C SER A 647 -22.90 -49.13 -43.93
N ASP A 648 -23.79 -48.77 -43.00
CA ASP A 648 -25.23 -49.04 -43.09
C ASP A 648 -25.89 -48.20 -44.20
N GLN A 649 -25.44 -46.95 -44.45
CA GLN A 649 -25.90 -46.13 -45.58
C GLN A 649 -25.50 -46.73 -46.94
N ASP A 650 -24.25 -47.18 -47.09
CA ASP A 650 -23.79 -47.83 -48.32
C ASP A 650 -24.52 -49.16 -48.56
N ARG A 651 -24.77 -49.97 -47.50
CA ARG A 651 -25.61 -51.17 -47.64
C ARG A 651 -27.03 -50.82 -48.07
N MET A 652 -27.68 -49.84 -47.46
CA MET A 652 -29.03 -49.40 -47.87
C MET A 652 -29.07 -48.90 -49.33
N LYS A 653 -27.99 -48.26 -49.80
CA LYS A 653 -27.86 -47.81 -51.20
C LYS A 653 -27.75 -48.99 -52.17
N GLN A 654 -26.94 -50.00 -51.83
CA GLN A 654 -26.85 -51.25 -52.61
C GLN A 654 -28.17 -52.04 -52.59
N GLU A 655 -28.82 -52.14 -51.43
CA GLU A 655 -30.13 -52.80 -51.28
C GLU A 655 -31.19 -52.10 -52.15
N ARG A 656 -31.26 -50.77 -52.15
CA ARG A 656 -32.16 -50.00 -53.04
C ARG A 656 -31.91 -50.31 -54.51
N GLN A 657 -30.67 -50.18 -54.98
CA GLN A 657 -30.30 -50.50 -56.36
C GLN A 657 -30.63 -51.94 -56.74
N ALA A 658 -30.44 -52.90 -55.82
CA ALA A 658 -30.81 -54.30 -56.04
C ALA A 658 -32.34 -54.53 -56.06
N THR A 659 -33.13 -53.76 -55.30
CA THR A 659 -34.60 -53.80 -55.38
C THR A 659 -35.15 -53.11 -56.63
N GLU A 660 -34.56 -51.99 -57.05
CA GLU A 660 -34.90 -51.29 -58.30
C GLU A 660 -34.60 -52.18 -59.52
N ALA A 661 -33.41 -52.80 -59.57
CA ALA A 661 -33.07 -53.76 -60.61
C ALA A 661 -34.01 -54.98 -60.66
N LYS A 662 -34.44 -55.50 -59.50
CA LYS A 662 -35.45 -56.58 -59.42
C LYS A 662 -36.83 -56.12 -59.91
N ALA A 663 -37.25 -54.90 -59.58
CA ALA A 663 -38.52 -54.35 -60.04
C ALA A 663 -38.52 -54.14 -61.56
N VAL A 664 -37.45 -53.56 -62.11
CA VAL A 664 -37.25 -53.40 -63.57
C VAL A 664 -37.25 -54.76 -64.28
N ALA A 665 -36.55 -55.77 -63.75
CA ALA A 665 -36.55 -57.12 -64.31
C ALA A 665 -37.94 -57.77 -64.28
N GLN A 666 -38.75 -57.52 -63.23
CA GLN A 666 -40.14 -58.00 -63.16
C GLN A 666 -41.05 -57.28 -64.17
N ILE A 667 -40.89 -55.97 -64.35
CA ILE A 667 -41.62 -55.18 -65.36
C ILE A 667 -41.31 -55.72 -66.75
N LEU A 668 -40.03 -55.84 -67.11
CA LEU A 668 -39.59 -56.36 -68.41
C LEU A 668 -40.09 -57.79 -68.69
N ALA A 669 -40.12 -58.66 -67.66
CA ALA A 669 -40.67 -60.01 -67.79
C ALA A 669 -42.20 -60.02 -68.02
N VAL A 670 -42.94 -59.09 -67.39
CA VAL A 670 -44.38 -58.92 -67.63
C VAL A 670 -44.63 -58.33 -69.02
N GLU A 671 -43.87 -57.33 -69.44
CA GLU A 671 -43.96 -56.71 -70.77
C GLU A 671 -43.66 -57.71 -71.89
N THR A 672 -42.60 -58.51 -71.74
CA THR A 672 -42.24 -59.56 -72.71
C THR A 672 -43.38 -60.58 -72.83
N LYS A 673 -43.90 -61.08 -71.70
CA LYS A 673 -45.03 -62.02 -71.70
C LYS A 673 -46.31 -61.40 -72.28
N MET A 674 -46.55 -60.11 -72.06
CA MET A 674 -47.70 -59.42 -72.66
C MET A 674 -47.52 -59.24 -74.17
N HIS A 675 -46.30 -58.99 -74.64
CA HIS A 675 -45.97 -58.89 -76.06
C HIS A 675 -46.08 -60.24 -76.77
N GLU A 676 -45.61 -61.33 -76.14
CA GLU A 676 -45.84 -62.72 -76.59
C GLU A 676 -47.35 -63.00 -76.71
N SER A 677 -48.12 -62.73 -75.64
CA SER A 677 -49.58 -62.95 -75.64
C SER A 677 -50.29 -62.15 -76.73
N HIS A 678 -49.93 -60.88 -76.91
CA HIS A 678 -50.47 -60.01 -77.96
C HIS A 678 -50.09 -60.52 -79.36
N SER A 679 -48.86 -61.03 -79.55
CA SER A 679 -48.42 -61.64 -80.80
C SER A 679 -49.22 -62.91 -81.12
N THR A 680 -49.44 -63.79 -80.14
CA THR A 680 -50.25 -65.02 -80.33
C THR A 680 -51.71 -64.72 -80.64
N GLU A 681 -52.34 -63.74 -79.96
CA GLU A 681 -53.73 -63.39 -80.24
C GLU A 681 -53.87 -62.65 -81.58
N LYS A 682 -52.89 -61.81 -81.96
CA LYS A 682 -52.83 -61.22 -83.31
C LYS A 682 -52.72 -62.30 -84.40
N ALA A 683 -51.86 -63.30 -84.22
CA ALA A 683 -51.72 -64.41 -85.15
C ALA A 683 -53.02 -65.22 -85.26
N LYS A 684 -53.70 -65.47 -84.13
CA LYS A 684 -55.00 -66.14 -84.08
C LYS A 684 -56.12 -65.34 -84.76
N ILE A 685 -56.18 -64.02 -84.58
CA ILE A 685 -57.13 -63.15 -85.29
C ILE A 685 -56.85 -63.16 -86.81
N VAL A 686 -55.59 -63.13 -87.23
CA VAL A 686 -55.22 -63.25 -88.66
C VAL A 686 -55.62 -64.60 -89.23
N GLY A 687 -55.39 -65.71 -88.50
CA GLY A 687 -55.83 -67.04 -88.93
C GLY A 687 -57.35 -67.19 -89.02
N GLN A 688 -58.10 -66.65 -88.05
CA GLN A 688 -59.57 -66.61 -88.11
C GLN A 688 -60.09 -65.77 -89.27
N LYS A 689 -59.45 -64.63 -89.56
CA LYS A 689 -59.77 -63.79 -90.71
C LYS A 689 -59.52 -64.52 -92.03
N GLN A 690 -58.37 -65.17 -92.15
CA GLN A 690 -58.01 -65.95 -93.34
C GLN A 690 -59.00 -67.10 -93.58
N SER A 691 -59.34 -67.87 -92.54
CA SER A 691 -60.36 -68.94 -92.63
C SER A 691 -61.76 -68.42 -92.99
N LEU A 692 -62.10 -67.17 -92.65
CA LEU A 692 -63.35 -66.52 -93.09
C LEU A 692 -63.30 -66.11 -94.57
N ILE A 693 -62.13 -65.66 -95.06
CA ILE A 693 -61.92 -65.36 -96.49
C ILE A 693 -62.04 -66.65 -97.31
N GLU A 694 -61.39 -67.73 -96.88
CA GLU A 694 -61.45 -69.07 -97.49
C GLU A 694 -62.88 -69.63 -97.52
N PHE A 695 -63.62 -69.58 -96.39
CA PHE A 695 -65.01 -70.04 -96.34
C PHE A 695 -65.93 -69.27 -97.30
N VAL A 696 -65.73 -67.96 -97.45
CA VAL A 696 -66.49 -67.14 -98.41
C VAL A 696 -66.03 -67.39 -99.86
N ALA A 697 -64.77 -67.74 -100.09
CA ALA A 697 -64.28 -68.16 -101.39
C ALA A 697 -64.95 -69.45 -101.86
N ASP A 698 -65.06 -70.46 -100.99
CA ASP A 698 -65.74 -71.72 -101.31
C ASP A 698 -67.24 -71.50 -101.62
N GLU A 699 -67.97 -70.82 -100.72
CA GLU A 699 -69.43 -70.65 -100.80
C GLU A 699 -69.88 -69.62 -101.85
N LEU A 700 -69.12 -68.53 -102.07
CA LEU A 700 -69.51 -67.46 -103.00
C LEU A 700 -68.60 -67.37 -104.24
N GLY A 701 -67.35 -67.78 -104.18
CA GLY A 701 -66.45 -67.82 -105.35
C GLY A 701 -66.97 -68.79 -106.42
N THR A 702 -67.56 -69.93 -106.02
CA THR A 702 -68.28 -70.85 -106.92
C THR A 702 -69.48 -70.23 -107.63
N ILE A 703 -70.16 -69.24 -107.01
CA ILE A 703 -71.30 -68.52 -107.60
C ILE A 703 -70.82 -67.36 -108.51
N TYR A 704 -69.75 -66.67 -108.12
CA TYR A 704 -69.27 -65.46 -108.79
C TYR A 704 -68.07 -65.67 -109.74
N GLY A 705 -67.57 -66.90 -109.85
CA GLY A 705 -66.46 -67.26 -110.74
C GLY A 705 -65.08 -66.78 -110.26
N ILE A 706 -64.86 -66.77 -108.94
CA ILE A 706 -63.60 -66.32 -108.31
C ILE A 706 -62.95 -67.51 -107.61
N ASP A 707 -61.66 -67.76 -107.86
CA ASP A 707 -60.89 -68.82 -107.20
C ASP A 707 -60.37 -68.34 -105.83
N SER A 708 -60.30 -69.28 -104.89
CA SER A 708 -59.71 -69.16 -103.56
C SER A 708 -58.34 -68.45 -103.50
N ASN A 709 -57.51 -68.60 -104.53
CA ASN A 709 -56.16 -68.05 -104.57
C ASN A 709 -56.11 -66.56 -104.96
N ASP A 710 -57.16 -66.02 -105.58
CA ASP A 710 -57.24 -64.62 -106.03
C ASP A 710 -57.96 -63.71 -105.02
N LEU A 711 -58.38 -64.25 -103.87
CA LEU A 711 -59.18 -63.56 -102.85
C LEU A 711 -58.32 -62.94 -101.74
N ASP A 712 -57.85 -61.72 -102.02
CA ASP A 712 -57.17 -60.84 -101.05
C ASP A 712 -58.15 -59.99 -100.20
N ASP A 713 -57.60 -59.14 -99.33
CA ASP A 713 -58.38 -58.38 -98.36
C ASP A 713 -59.24 -57.25 -98.95
N GLU A 714 -58.99 -56.81 -100.18
CA GLU A 714 -59.83 -55.81 -100.86
C GLU A 714 -60.81 -56.48 -101.84
N THR A 715 -60.36 -57.47 -102.61
CA THR A 715 -61.23 -58.29 -103.47
C THR A 715 -62.30 -59.05 -102.67
N PHE A 716 -62.02 -59.50 -101.45
CA PHE A 716 -63.04 -60.01 -100.52
C PHE A 716 -64.11 -58.97 -100.20
N LYS A 717 -63.72 -57.71 -99.94
CA LYS A 717 -64.67 -56.62 -99.67
C LYS A 717 -65.49 -56.29 -100.92
N GLU A 718 -64.87 -56.29 -102.09
CA GLU A 718 -65.57 -56.09 -103.37
C GLU A 718 -66.54 -57.24 -103.70
N LEU A 719 -66.17 -58.51 -103.45
CA LEU A 719 -67.07 -59.66 -103.59
C LEU A 719 -68.29 -59.51 -102.67
N ILE A 720 -68.08 -59.24 -101.38
CA ILE A 720 -69.17 -59.00 -100.43
C ILE A 720 -70.03 -57.78 -100.84
N LEU A 721 -69.43 -56.73 -101.40
CA LEU A 721 -70.15 -55.57 -101.94
C LEU A 721 -70.99 -55.94 -103.17
N ARG A 722 -70.46 -56.77 -104.07
CA ARG A 722 -71.11 -57.24 -105.30
C ARG A 722 -72.28 -58.17 -104.99
N VAL A 723 -72.07 -59.16 -104.12
CA VAL A 723 -73.12 -60.02 -103.55
C VAL A 723 -74.24 -59.18 -102.93
N LYS A 724 -73.89 -58.14 -102.16
CA LYS A 724 -74.84 -57.19 -101.55
C LYS A 724 -75.58 -56.32 -102.57
N ILE A 725 -74.98 -56.02 -103.73
CA ILE A 725 -75.62 -55.31 -104.84
C ILE A 725 -76.58 -56.25 -105.59
N ASP A 726 -76.19 -57.49 -105.85
CA ASP A 726 -77.00 -58.43 -106.64
C ASP A 726 -78.17 -59.02 -105.81
N LEU A 727 -78.01 -59.22 -104.51
CA LEU A 727 -79.13 -59.45 -103.57
C LEU A 727 -80.13 -58.29 -103.55
N ARG A 728 -79.68 -57.03 -103.70
CA ARG A 728 -80.57 -55.87 -103.84
C ARG A 728 -81.30 -55.85 -105.18
N LYS A 729 -80.68 -56.30 -106.27
CA LYS A 729 -81.34 -56.46 -107.58
C LYS A 729 -82.41 -57.54 -107.54
N LEU A 730 -82.13 -58.69 -106.92
CA LEU A 730 -83.10 -59.77 -106.73
C LEU A 730 -84.35 -59.27 -105.98
N ASN A 731 -84.16 -58.54 -104.88
CA ASN A 731 -85.25 -57.91 -104.13
C ASN A 731 -85.99 -56.77 -104.88
N LEU A 732 -85.48 -56.34 -106.05
CA LEU A 732 -86.10 -55.36 -106.95
C LEU A 732 -86.74 -56.00 -108.21
N CYS A 733 -86.62 -57.33 -108.37
CA CYS A 733 -87.30 -58.10 -109.42
C CYS A 733 -88.34 -59.09 -108.84
N SER A 734 -88.64 -58.98 -107.55
CA SER A 734 -89.66 -59.76 -106.83
C SER A 734 -90.87 -58.89 -106.40
N LEU A 735 -91.14 -57.83 -107.16
CA LEU A 735 -92.23 -56.84 -107.01
C LEU A 735 -92.64 -56.34 -108.40
#